data_AF-A0A319EK71-F1
#
_entry.id   AF-A0A319EK71-F1
#
_cell.length_a   1.000
_cell.length_b   1.000
_cell.length_c   1.000
_cell.angle_alpha   90.00
_cell.angle_beta   90.00
_cell.angle_gamma   90.00
#
_symmetry.space_group_name_H-M   'P 1'
#
loop_
_entity.id
_entity.type
_entity.pdbx_description
1 polymer ?
#
loop_
_entity_poly.entity_id
_entity_poly.type
_entity_poly.pdbx_seq_one_letter_code
_entity_poly.pdbx_strand_id
1 'polypeptide(L)'
;MGPISSDDQLAAEARLLVQKTVWSSDDKYGFGTLTCTVYDTTWVSLVTKSIDGQKQWLFPESFQYILATQSEDGSWANESQAPIDGVLNTAAALLALKEHRDNPLQLNLDPNDIEQRITHGTTALRSCLATWDVMTTNNVGFEVIVPSVLKMLEDHGFVFEFRGKEALMKIHDAKMSRFKPEMLYSTSRSTITHSLESLIGRIDFDRLAQHKVLGSMFASPSSTAAYLMHCSQWDDEAEAYLRHAIEGSAGQGSGGVPGVFPTTHFEYTWILSTLLRAGFSSSDLNCPELGRMLKTIVDGYEGGNGVIGLMPGILADVDDTAKGTTVLSMLGHPVNDYVQRIIEDFEMPTHFRTYPGERDPSFSANCNVLQALLHQPDPLQYGSQITKIVAFLCDWWWKADNGLGDKWNTSHLYSSLLLVESLVHLLCLVEQGRLKVDTDPKVAVVLFQACLRPLLEQEADGSWSHSVEKTAYAVLILAEARCVSFFDPIHQWVETAIENGIQYLSSSSTNSLTYLWSDKVSYTSLTLTETYVLAALKSAHTPRGISVGSSLARIPTDIAKRVRIFQKTPLLQSLPDAEVQASMVEAILFQPLLNFSVLEILPRNMVKGGTYPSIIPFTWTSCNNRARFHVSASYLYEMMALSFYTYQVDEFMEAVAAPAFQGRIPELCQLVRTAVARGTADVGSNETANNQEKNHIDPSGDNELFDLLYQFVKVIMGNPFVRSASSWDRDALERETQGYLLAQSAQIEDSDRFKKQGTSASMGLSFFNWVHNVSSYHIAAPFCFAYSNCLMGATLTPSTNRECFSTATEKYLAEAVCAHLGCMCRMYNDLGSWARDRGEGNLNSIHFAEFGGEDVDDSRKKGKLFQLAQYERGCWNHALPQLEAAMCEGMKPEEAMLGSRRMRIVRYFCDVTDIYGQIYVLRDISAPIEAGMRVKN
;
A
#
# COMPACT_ATOMS: atom_id res chain seq x y z
N MET A 1 -36.61 6.30 4.00
CA MET A 1 -36.16 4.99 4.51
C MET A 1 -37.06 3.94 3.90
N GLY A 2 -36.58 3.18 2.91
CA GLY A 2 -37.22 1.89 2.61
C GLY A 2 -37.03 0.95 3.81
N PRO A 3 -37.89 -0.06 4.01
CA PRO A 3 -37.67 -1.03 5.06
C PRO A 3 -36.33 -1.74 4.79
N ILE A 4 -35.43 -1.70 5.76
CA ILE A 4 -34.19 -2.48 5.71
C ILE A 4 -34.60 -3.96 5.77
N SER A 5 -34.03 -4.80 4.90
CA SER A 5 -34.36 -6.23 4.81
C SER A 5 -34.22 -6.92 6.16
N SER A 6 -35.19 -7.74 6.57
CA SER A 6 -35.10 -8.50 7.82
C SER A 6 -34.03 -9.61 7.71
N ASP A 7 -33.52 -10.08 8.84
CA ASP A 7 -32.57 -11.22 8.88
C ASP A 7 -33.11 -12.45 8.14
N ASP A 8 -34.41 -12.76 8.30
CA ASP A 8 -35.07 -13.86 7.59
C ASP A 8 -35.09 -13.65 6.07
N GLN A 9 -35.26 -12.41 5.62
CA GLN A 9 -35.24 -12.06 4.21
C GLN A 9 -33.82 -12.20 3.63
N LEU A 10 -32.81 -11.69 4.33
CA LEU A 10 -31.41 -11.85 3.92
C LEU A 10 -31.01 -13.33 3.85
N ALA A 11 -31.46 -14.14 4.81
CA ALA A 11 -31.23 -15.59 4.79
C ALA A 11 -31.93 -16.25 3.58
N ALA A 12 -33.14 -15.81 3.21
CA ALA A 12 -33.83 -16.29 2.02
C ALA A 12 -33.10 -15.90 0.72
N GLU A 13 -32.61 -14.67 0.62
CA GLU A 13 -31.83 -14.18 -0.52
C GLU A 13 -30.49 -14.93 -0.64
N ALA A 14 -29.78 -15.16 0.46
CA ALA A 14 -28.55 -15.95 0.48
C ALA A 14 -28.79 -17.41 0.04
N ARG A 15 -29.89 -18.04 0.48
CA ARG A 15 -30.28 -19.38 -0.02
C ARG A 15 -30.60 -19.35 -1.50
N LEU A 16 -31.31 -18.32 -1.98
CA LEU A 16 -31.64 -18.19 -3.39
C LEU A 16 -30.39 -18.03 -4.26
N LEU A 17 -29.39 -17.29 -3.78
CA LEU A 17 -28.09 -17.15 -4.44
C LEU A 17 -27.38 -18.51 -4.58
N VAL A 18 -27.31 -19.28 -3.49
CA VAL A 18 -26.77 -20.66 -3.48
C VAL A 18 -27.52 -21.55 -4.47
N GLN A 19 -28.85 -21.47 -4.47
CA GLN A 19 -29.71 -22.26 -5.36
C GLN A 19 -29.48 -21.91 -6.82
N LYS A 20 -29.54 -20.63 -7.17
CA LYS A 20 -29.32 -20.11 -8.53
C LYS A 20 -27.94 -20.51 -9.05
N THR A 21 -26.92 -20.43 -8.20
CA THR A 21 -25.55 -20.83 -8.53
C THR A 21 -25.48 -22.30 -8.96
N VAL A 22 -26.04 -23.21 -8.15
CA VAL A 22 -26.05 -24.64 -8.45
C VAL A 22 -26.95 -24.99 -9.64
N TRP A 23 -28.11 -24.35 -9.77
CA TRP A 23 -29.02 -24.58 -10.91
C TRP A 23 -28.48 -24.07 -12.23
N SER A 24 -27.56 -23.11 -12.21
CA SER A 24 -26.88 -22.59 -13.39
C SER A 24 -25.59 -23.36 -13.73
N SER A 25 -25.28 -24.42 -12.97
CA SER A 25 -24.10 -25.25 -13.21
C SER A 25 -24.38 -26.31 -14.27
N ASP A 26 -23.45 -26.50 -15.21
CA ASP A 26 -23.47 -27.63 -16.13
C ASP A 26 -22.96 -28.90 -15.42
N ASP A 27 -23.60 -30.05 -15.65
CA ASP A 27 -23.22 -31.30 -14.98
C ASP A 27 -21.83 -31.82 -15.38
N LYS A 28 -21.35 -31.48 -16.59
CA LYS A 28 -20.03 -31.88 -17.11
C LYS A 28 -18.99 -30.81 -16.85
N TYR A 29 -19.27 -29.58 -17.26
CA TYR A 29 -18.31 -28.48 -17.25
C TYR A 29 -18.37 -27.62 -15.99
N GLY A 30 -19.43 -27.73 -15.17
CA GLY A 30 -19.56 -26.97 -13.93
C GLY A 30 -20.07 -25.55 -14.13
N PHE A 31 -19.70 -24.67 -13.21
CA PHE A 31 -20.18 -23.30 -13.07
C PHE A 31 -19.08 -22.26 -13.30
N GLY A 32 -19.47 -21.10 -13.82
CA GLY A 32 -18.68 -19.88 -13.81
C GLY A 32 -19.48 -18.68 -14.32
N THR A 33 -19.31 -17.51 -13.69
CA THR A 33 -20.04 -16.27 -14.04
C THR A 33 -19.14 -15.08 -14.29
N LEU A 34 -17.85 -15.34 -14.55
CA LEU A 34 -16.91 -14.31 -14.94
C LEU A 34 -17.36 -13.64 -16.25
N THR A 35 -17.20 -12.32 -16.32
CA THR A 35 -17.50 -11.56 -17.55
C THR A 35 -16.64 -11.99 -18.72
N CYS A 36 -17.20 -11.90 -19.93
CA CYS A 36 -16.45 -12.09 -21.15
C CYS A 36 -15.30 -11.10 -21.28
N THR A 37 -14.20 -11.55 -21.88
CA THR A 37 -13.03 -10.74 -22.19
C THR A 37 -12.86 -10.66 -23.70
N VAL A 38 -12.57 -9.47 -24.22
CA VAL A 38 -12.31 -9.29 -25.65
C VAL A 38 -11.04 -10.03 -26.06
N TYR A 39 -10.02 -10.02 -25.21
CA TYR A 39 -8.79 -10.76 -25.43
C TYR A 39 -9.04 -12.24 -25.74
N ASP A 40 -9.76 -12.97 -24.89
CA ASP A 40 -9.97 -14.40 -25.11
C ASP A 40 -10.93 -14.68 -26.27
N THR A 41 -11.97 -13.85 -26.40
CA THR A 41 -12.92 -13.93 -27.51
C THR A 41 -12.24 -13.76 -28.86
N THR A 42 -11.20 -12.91 -28.93
CA THR A 42 -10.37 -12.74 -30.13
C THR A 42 -9.77 -14.07 -30.57
N TRP A 43 -9.10 -14.77 -29.67
CA TRP A 43 -8.45 -16.04 -30.00
C TRP A 43 -9.44 -17.11 -30.45
N VAL A 44 -10.63 -17.17 -29.84
CA VAL A 44 -11.71 -18.06 -30.28
C VAL A 44 -12.18 -17.69 -31.69
N SER A 45 -12.30 -16.41 -32.03
CA SER A 45 -12.71 -15.95 -33.36
C SER A 45 -11.74 -16.34 -34.49
N LEU A 46 -10.49 -16.68 -34.16
CA LEU A 46 -9.44 -17.05 -35.10
C LEU A 46 -9.40 -18.56 -35.43
N VAL A 47 -10.23 -19.38 -34.76
CA VAL A 47 -10.24 -20.82 -35.01
C VAL A 47 -10.87 -21.12 -36.37
N THR A 48 -10.16 -21.88 -37.22
CA THR A 48 -10.66 -22.34 -38.52
C THR A 48 -10.75 -23.86 -38.57
N LYS A 49 -11.77 -24.38 -39.26
CA LYS A 49 -11.97 -25.82 -39.51
C LYS A 49 -12.35 -26.05 -40.97
N SER A 50 -11.91 -27.17 -41.55
CA SER A 50 -12.41 -27.61 -42.85
C SER A 50 -13.69 -28.42 -42.68
N ILE A 51 -14.81 -27.89 -43.18
CA ILE A 51 -16.13 -28.53 -43.17
C ILE A 51 -16.53 -28.76 -44.63
N ASP A 52 -16.85 -30.00 -45.00
CA ASP A 52 -17.16 -30.40 -46.38
C ASP A 52 -16.10 -29.96 -47.41
N GLY A 53 -14.82 -29.99 -47.01
CA GLY A 53 -13.69 -29.58 -47.84
C GLY A 53 -13.49 -28.06 -47.97
N GLN A 54 -14.30 -27.24 -47.30
CA GLN A 54 -14.17 -25.78 -47.27
C GLN A 54 -13.62 -25.31 -45.93
N LYS A 55 -12.58 -24.47 -45.96
CA LYS A 55 -12.06 -23.80 -44.76
C LYS A 55 -13.04 -22.71 -44.34
N GLN A 56 -13.45 -22.72 -43.07
CA GLN A 56 -14.41 -21.78 -42.49
C GLN A 56 -13.93 -21.34 -41.10
N TRP A 57 -14.28 -20.12 -40.68
CA TRP A 57 -14.18 -19.71 -39.27
C TRP A 57 -15.15 -20.54 -38.45
N LEU A 58 -14.69 -21.20 -37.39
CA LEU A 58 -15.52 -22.13 -36.64
C LEU A 58 -16.54 -21.44 -35.72
N PHE A 59 -16.18 -20.25 -35.23
CA PHE A 59 -16.95 -19.45 -34.27
C PHE A 59 -17.17 -18.02 -34.81
N PRO A 60 -17.95 -17.85 -35.90
CA PRO A 60 -18.21 -16.52 -36.47
C PRO A 60 -18.89 -15.55 -35.48
N GLU A 61 -19.66 -16.07 -34.52
CA GLU A 61 -20.29 -15.31 -33.44
C GLU A 61 -19.26 -14.60 -32.54
N SER A 62 -18.10 -15.20 -32.30
CA SER A 62 -17.02 -14.55 -31.52
C SER A 62 -16.43 -13.35 -32.27
N PHE A 63 -16.35 -13.41 -33.60
CA PHE A 63 -15.95 -12.24 -34.39
C PHE A 63 -17.01 -11.13 -34.36
N GLN A 64 -18.30 -11.49 -34.42
CA GLN A 64 -19.39 -10.53 -34.26
C GLN A 64 -19.36 -9.83 -32.90
N TYR A 65 -19.03 -10.57 -31.83
CA TYR A 65 -18.82 -9.99 -30.50
C TYR A 65 -17.73 -8.92 -30.51
N ILE A 66 -16.58 -9.18 -31.15
CA ILE A 66 -15.48 -8.20 -31.28
C ILE A 66 -15.97 -6.96 -32.02
N LEU A 67 -16.68 -7.11 -33.15
CA LEU A 67 -17.24 -5.96 -33.88
C LEU A 67 -18.22 -5.14 -33.05
N ALA A 68 -19.04 -5.80 -32.24
CA ALA A 68 -20.06 -5.17 -31.40
C ALA A 68 -19.50 -4.45 -30.17
N THR A 69 -18.28 -4.78 -29.74
CA THR A 69 -17.67 -4.29 -28.49
C THR A 69 -16.58 -3.26 -28.68
N GLN A 70 -16.33 -2.80 -29.90
CA GLN A 70 -15.42 -1.68 -30.13
C GLN A 70 -15.99 -0.39 -29.54
N SER A 71 -15.22 0.27 -28.68
CA SER A 71 -15.55 1.56 -28.07
C SER A 71 -15.50 2.70 -29.08
N GLU A 72 -16.13 3.83 -28.74
CA GLU A 72 -16.16 5.03 -29.60
C GLU A 72 -14.77 5.61 -29.88
N ASP A 73 -13.84 5.47 -28.95
CA ASP A 73 -12.43 5.87 -29.09
C ASP A 73 -11.61 4.91 -29.98
N GLY A 74 -12.21 3.80 -30.40
CA GLY A 74 -11.61 2.75 -31.21
C GLY A 74 -10.98 1.61 -30.42
N SER A 75 -10.87 1.70 -29.10
CA SER A 75 -10.30 0.66 -28.23
C SER A 75 -11.31 -0.46 -27.95
N TRP A 76 -10.86 -1.50 -27.23
CA TRP A 76 -11.72 -2.53 -26.62
C TRP A 76 -11.55 -2.54 -25.10
N ALA A 77 -11.49 -1.35 -24.50
CA ALA A 77 -11.53 -1.18 -23.06
C ALA A 77 -12.51 -0.07 -22.67
N ASN A 78 -12.88 -0.06 -21.40
CA ASN A 78 -13.66 0.99 -20.78
C ASN A 78 -12.83 1.74 -19.72
N GLU A 79 -13.35 2.88 -19.24
CA GLU A 79 -12.66 3.72 -18.25
C GLU A 79 -12.52 3.06 -16.85
N SER A 80 -13.29 2.00 -16.57
CA SER A 80 -13.25 1.29 -15.28
C SER A 80 -12.28 0.11 -15.26
N GLN A 81 -11.61 -0.16 -16.37
CA GLN A 81 -10.63 -1.23 -16.56
C GLN A 81 -9.19 -0.76 -16.33
N ALA A 82 -8.28 -1.72 -16.11
CA ALA A 82 -6.87 -1.42 -15.92
C ALA A 82 -6.23 -0.93 -17.24
N PRO A 83 -5.21 -0.05 -17.23
CA PRO A 83 -4.58 0.45 -18.46
C PRO A 83 -4.09 -0.64 -19.43
N ILE A 84 -3.62 -1.77 -18.88
CA ILE A 84 -3.19 -2.94 -19.67
C ILE A 84 -4.34 -3.59 -20.44
N ASP A 85 -5.58 -3.49 -19.96
CA ASP A 85 -6.74 -4.05 -20.67
C ASP A 85 -6.93 -3.31 -22.00
N GLY A 86 -6.75 -1.99 -22.01
CA GLY A 86 -6.77 -1.17 -23.22
C GLY A 86 -5.69 -1.59 -24.23
N VAL A 87 -4.49 -1.94 -23.75
CA VAL A 87 -3.41 -2.44 -24.61
C VAL A 87 -3.75 -3.82 -25.16
N LEU A 88 -4.08 -4.77 -24.27
CA LEU A 88 -4.15 -6.17 -24.62
C LEU A 88 -5.42 -6.52 -25.41
N ASN A 89 -6.58 -6.00 -25.00
CA ASN A 89 -7.84 -6.20 -25.73
C ASN A 89 -7.75 -5.57 -27.13
N THR A 90 -7.23 -4.34 -27.24
CA THR A 90 -7.16 -3.64 -28.53
C THR A 90 -6.14 -4.30 -29.46
N ALA A 91 -4.98 -4.72 -28.97
CA ALA A 91 -3.98 -5.41 -29.78
C ALA A 91 -4.51 -6.75 -30.31
N ALA A 92 -5.18 -7.53 -29.46
CA ALA A 92 -5.79 -8.79 -29.89
C ALA A 92 -6.93 -8.53 -30.91
N ALA A 93 -7.85 -7.62 -30.63
CA ALA A 93 -8.96 -7.31 -31.53
C ALA A 93 -8.48 -6.82 -32.91
N LEU A 94 -7.41 -6.01 -32.96
CA LEU A 94 -6.78 -5.61 -34.22
C LEU A 94 -6.24 -6.79 -35.03
N LEU A 95 -5.64 -7.78 -34.35
CA LEU A 95 -5.17 -9.00 -35.00
C LEU A 95 -6.35 -9.76 -35.62
N ALA A 96 -7.46 -9.94 -34.88
CA ALA A 96 -8.67 -10.58 -35.42
C ALA A 96 -9.28 -9.81 -36.60
N LEU A 97 -9.42 -8.49 -36.50
CA LEU A 97 -9.93 -7.68 -37.61
C LEU A 97 -9.09 -7.85 -38.87
N LYS A 98 -7.77 -7.91 -38.73
CA LYS A 98 -6.86 -8.06 -39.86
C LYS A 98 -6.94 -9.46 -40.48
N GLU A 99 -6.97 -10.51 -39.67
CA GLU A 99 -7.10 -11.89 -40.12
C GLU A 99 -8.43 -12.13 -40.85
N HIS A 100 -9.55 -11.63 -40.31
CA HIS A 100 -10.86 -11.74 -40.93
C HIS A 100 -11.00 -10.90 -42.21
N ARG A 101 -10.34 -9.73 -42.28
CA ARG A 101 -10.27 -8.94 -43.52
C ARG A 101 -9.53 -9.68 -44.61
N ASP A 102 -8.36 -10.23 -44.30
CA ASP A 102 -7.49 -10.88 -45.27
C ASP A 102 -8.05 -12.26 -45.68
N ASN A 103 -8.80 -12.91 -44.79
CA ASN A 103 -9.44 -14.20 -44.99
C ASN A 103 -10.94 -14.15 -44.60
N PRO A 104 -11.83 -13.55 -45.41
CA PRO A 104 -13.25 -13.42 -45.04
C PRO A 104 -13.97 -14.77 -44.96
N LEU A 105 -13.49 -15.80 -45.67
CA LEU A 105 -14.07 -17.15 -45.72
C LEU A 105 -15.59 -17.11 -45.96
N GLN A 106 -16.40 -17.62 -45.03
CA GLN A 106 -17.86 -17.65 -45.15
C GLN A 106 -18.57 -16.33 -44.77
N LEU A 107 -17.83 -15.32 -44.31
CA LEU A 107 -18.39 -14.07 -43.82
C LEU A 107 -18.57 -13.05 -44.95
N ASN A 108 -19.70 -12.33 -44.92
CA ASN A 108 -19.97 -11.21 -45.79
C ASN A 108 -19.67 -9.89 -45.06
N LEU A 109 -18.40 -9.49 -45.06
CA LEU A 109 -17.91 -8.29 -44.38
C LEU A 109 -17.98 -7.08 -45.32
N ASP A 110 -18.37 -5.91 -44.79
CA ASP A 110 -18.18 -4.63 -45.50
C ASP A 110 -16.71 -4.21 -45.38
N PRO A 111 -15.94 -4.18 -46.49
CA PRO A 111 -14.52 -3.82 -46.42
C PRO A 111 -14.28 -2.43 -45.86
N ASN A 112 -15.19 -1.47 -46.09
CA ASN A 112 -15.02 -0.10 -45.60
C ASN A 112 -15.21 -0.01 -44.08
N ASP A 113 -16.19 -0.72 -43.54
CA ASP A 113 -16.42 -0.79 -42.09
C ASP A 113 -15.20 -1.40 -41.40
N ILE A 114 -14.72 -2.55 -41.88
CA ILE A 114 -13.55 -3.22 -41.30
C ILE A 114 -12.30 -2.33 -41.36
N GLU A 115 -12.05 -1.62 -42.48
CA GLU A 115 -10.92 -0.69 -42.58
C GLU A 115 -11.02 0.48 -41.61
N GLN A 116 -12.22 1.02 -41.40
CA GLN A 116 -12.44 2.10 -40.46
C GLN A 116 -12.16 1.63 -39.03
N ARG A 117 -12.65 0.44 -38.66
CA ARG A 117 -12.43 -0.17 -37.35
C ARG A 117 -10.95 -0.46 -37.08
N ILE A 118 -10.22 -0.97 -38.06
CA ILE A 118 -8.76 -1.18 -38.00
C ILE A 118 -8.04 0.16 -37.78
N THR A 119 -8.44 1.20 -38.51
CA THR A 119 -7.83 2.54 -38.40
C THR A 119 -8.02 3.14 -37.01
N HIS A 120 -9.25 3.06 -36.49
CA HIS A 120 -9.59 3.53 -35.15
C HIS A 120 -8.85 2.71 -34.08
N GLY A 121 -8.90 1.38 -34.14
CA GLY A 121 -8.18 0.52 -33.20
C GLY A 121 -6.67 0.73 -33.21
N THR A 122 -6.07 0.96 -34.38
CA THR A 122 -4.63 1.27 -34.48
C THR A 122 -4.28 2.57 -33.79
N THR A 123 -5.16 3.58 -33.91
CA THR A 123 -4.99 4.87 -33.24
C THR A 123 -5.16 4.74 -31.73
N ALA A 124 -6.18 3.99 -31.29
CA ALA A 124 -6.43 3.70 -29.89
C ALA A 124 -5.26 2.93 -29.25
N LEU A 125 -4.76 1.88 -29.89
CA LEU A 125 -3.63 1.09 -29.38
C LEU A 125 -2.36 1.95 -29.21
N ARG A 126 -2.09 2.89 -30.14
CA ARG A 126 -0.99 3.85 -29.95
C ARG A 126 -1.17 4.70 -28.70
N SER A 127 -2.40 5.17 -28.46
CA SER A 127 -2.73 5.95 -27.26
C SER A 127 -2.54 5.13 -25.98
N CYS A 128 -3.10 3.91 -25.92
CA CYS A 128 -2.96 3.02 -24.78
C CYS A 128 -1.49 2.67 -24.50
N LEU A 129 -0.70 2.32 -25.52
CA LEU A 129 0.73 2.03 -25.35
C LEU A 129 1.55 3.25 -24.90
N ALA A 130 1.13 4.46 -25.26
CA ALA A 130 1.82 5.69 -24.87
C ALA A 130 1.62 6.01 -23.37
N THR A 131 0.49 5.63 -22.79
CA THR A 131 0.14 5.89 -21.38
C THR A 131 0.38 4.70 -20.45
N TRP A 132 0.62 3.51 -21.00
CA TRP A 132 0.82 2.28 -20.22
C TRP A 132 2.11 2.30 -19.39
N ASP A 133 1.97 2.12 -18.08
CA ASP A 133 3.07 1.88 -17.13
C ASP A 133 3.36 0.38 -17.03
N VAL A 134 4.43 -0.05 -17.69
CA VAL A 134 4.88 -1.44 -17.71
C VAL A 134 5.39 -1.88 -16.34
N MET A 135 5.98 -0.97 -15.56
CA MET A 135 6.67 -1.30 -14.31
C MET A 135 5.71 -1.56 -13.15
N THR A 136 4.50 -1.01 -13.21
CA THR A 136 3.45 -1.26 -12.22
C THR A 136 2.47 -2.36 -12.63
N THR A 137 2.62 -2.94 -13.83
CA THR A 137 1.72 -3.97 -14.34
C THR A 137 2.04 -5.33 -13.73
N ASN A 138 1.01 -6.05 -13.28
CA ASN A 138 1.16 -7.37 -12.65
C ASN A 138 0.14 -8.41 -13.15
N ASN A 139 -0.57 -8.11 -14.25
CA ASN A 139 -1.55 -9.00 -14.86
C ASN A 139 -0.92 -10.32 -15.35
N VAL A 140 -1.71 -11.38 -15.36
CA VAL A 140 -1.21 -12.73 -15.63
C VAL A 140 -0.57 -12.81 -17.02
N GLY A 141 0.72 -13.11 -17.05
CA GLY A 141 1.45 -13.41 -18.28
C GLY A 141 1.75 -12.21 -19.19
N PHE A 142 1.46 -10.98 -18.79
CA PHE A 142 1.58 -9.78 -19.65
C PHE A 142 2.96 -9.66 -20.33
N GLU A 143 4.02 -10.02 -19.60
CA GLU A 143 5.42 -9.94 -20.05
C GLU A 143 5.79 -10.94 -21.16
N VAL A 144 4.93 -11.93 -21.44
CA VAL A 144 5.07 -12.87 -22.56
C VAL A 144 3.99 -12.61 -23.61
N ILE A 145 2.76 -12.37 -23.15
CA ILE A 145 1.59 -12.17 -24.00
C ILE A 145 1.74 -10.91 -24.87
N VAL A 146 1.99 -9.75 -24.25
CA VAL A 146 2.02 -8.47 -24.99
C VAL A 146 3.11 -8.48 -26.07
N PRO A 147 4.37 -8.88 -25.79
CA PRO A 147 5.39 -9.01 -26.84
C PRO A 147 4.99 -9.98 -27.96
N SER A 148 4.31 -11.09 -27.64
CA SER A 148 3.86 -12.07 -28.64
C SER A 148 2.80 -11.49 -29.57
N VAL A 149 1.76 -10.84 -29.02
CA VAL A 149 0.69 -10.24 -29.83
C VAL A 149 1.22 -9.08 -30.68
N LEU A 150 2.09 -8.23 -30.12
CA LEU A 150 2.72 -7.15 -30.89
C LEU A 150 3.60 -7.70 -32.03
N LYS A 151 4.25 -8.84 -31.84
CA LYS A 151 5.02 -9.49 -32.90
C LYS A 151 4.13 -10.02 -34.03
N MET A 152 2.97 -10.60 -33.70
CA MET A 152 1.99 -11.04 -34.71
C MET A 152 1.44 -9.84 -35.49
N LEU A 153 1.12 -8.74 -34.81
CA LEU A 153 0.70 -7.49 -35.46
C LEU A 153 1.78 -6.91 -36.40
N GLU A 154 3.06 -7.00 -36.02
CA GLU A 154 4.17 -6.59 -36.88
C GLU A 154 4.22 -7.38 -38.18
N ASP A 155 3.90 -8.68 -38.16
CA ASP A 155 3.87 -9.53 -39.36
C ASP A 155 2.74 -9.09 -40.34
N HIS A 156 1.73 -8.36 -39.85
CA HIS A 156 0.71 -7.68 -40.67
C HIS A 156 1.03 -6.21 -40.98
N GLY A 157 2.22 -5.73 -40.64
CA GLY A 157 2.68 -4.36 -40.93
C GLY A 157 2.33 -3.32 -39.87
N PHE A 158 1.83 -3.72 -38.69
CA PHE A 158 1.58 -2.81 -37.58
C PHE A 158 2.76 -2.76 -36.62
N VAL A 159 3.57 -1.71 -36.72
CA VAL A 159 4.71 -1.48 -35.81
C VAL A 159 4.36 -0.38 -34.82
N PHE A 160 4.55 -0.67 -33.54
CA PHE A 160 4.32 0.27 -32.45
C PHE A 160 5.64 0.57 -31.72
N GLU A 161 5.93 1.86 -31.61
CA GLU A 161 6.98 2.40 -30.75
C GLU A 161 6.31 3.11 -29.58
N PHE A 162 6.78 2.82 -28.38
CA PHE A 162 6.23 3.38 -27.15
C PHE A 162 7.27 3.34 -26.04
N ARG A 163 7.10 4.22 -25.05
CA ARG A 163 8.10 4.46 -24.00
C ARG A 163 8.47 3.19 -23.22
N GLY A 164 7.48 2.37 -22.84
CA GLY A 164 7.67 1.17 -22.04
C GLY A 164 8.29 -0.02 -22.77
N LYS A 165 8.54 0.07 -24.08
CA LYS A 165 8.94 -1.08 -24.92
C LYS A 165 10.25 -1.72 -24.48
N GLU A 166 11.28 -0.92 -24.18
CA GLU A 166 12.58 -1.46 -23.74
C GLU A 166 12.46 -2.17 -22.38
N ALA A 167 11.72 -1.58 -21.43
CA ALA A 167 11.48 -2.19 -20.13
C ALA A 167 10.70 -3.52 -20.27
N LEU A 168 9.64 -3.52 -21.08
CA LEU A 168 8.86 -4.72 -21.38
C LEU A 168 9.74 -5.82 -21.98
N MET A 169 10.59 -5.49 -22.96
CA MET A 169 11.48 -6.48 -23.58
C MET A 169 12.54 -7.00 -22.62
N LYS A 170 13.06 -6.19 -21.68
CA LYS A 170 13.96 -6.69 -20.63
C LYS A 170 13.28 -7.70 -19.70
N ILE A 171 12.02 -7.44 -19.31
CA ILE A 171 11.24 -8.37 -18.49
C ILE A 171 10.94 -9.65 -19.28
N HIS A 172 10.54 -9.50 -20.56
CA HIS A 172 10.31 -10.59 -21.49
C HIS A 172 11.54 -11.49 -21.61
N ASP A 173 12.69 -10.93 -21.95
CA ASP A 173 13.93 -11.68 -22.16
C ASP A 173 14.38 -12.38 -20.87
N ALA A 174 14.25 -11.72 -19.72
CA ALA A 174 14.53 -12.33 -18.43
C ALA A 174 13.63 -13.55 -18.16
N LYS A 175 12.33 -13.46 -18.45
CA LYS A 175 11.39 -14.58 -18.26
C LYS A 175 11.63 -15.70 -19.28
N MET A 176 11.80 -15.35 -20.56
CA MET A 176 12.00 -16.31 -21.64
C MET A 176 13.36 -17.02 -21.57
N SER A 177 14.40 -16.39 -20.99
CA SER A 177 15.70 -17.06 -20.76
C SER A 177 15.59 -18.29 -19.85
N ARG A 178 14.55 -18.35 -19.02
CA ARG A 178 14.28 -19.46 -18.10
C ARG A 178 13.26 -20.46 -18.66
N PHE A 179 12.53 -20.07 -19.71
CA PHE A 179 11.53 -20.93 -20.33
C PHE A 179 12.22 -22.04 -21.13
N LYS A 180 11.82 -23.28 -20.86
CA LYS A 180 12.26 -24.47 -21.59
C LYS A 180 11.03 -25.20 -22.11
N PRO A 181 10.82 -25.28 -23.43
CA PRO A 181 9.68 -25.98 -24.01
C PRO A 181 9.48 -27.40 -23.46
N GLU A 182 10.57 -28.10 -23.13
CA GLU A 182 10.55 -29.45 -22.60
C GLU A 182 9.73 -29.60 -21.31
N MET A 183 9.61 -28.54 -20.51
CA MET A 183 8.77 -28.54 -19.31
C MET A 183 7.31 -28.79 -19.63
N LEU A 184 6.83 -28.27 -20.78
CA LEU A 184 5.46 -28.44 -21.25
C LEU A 184 5.20 -29.83 -21.84
N TYR A 185 6.24 -30.58 -22.19
CA TYR A 185 6.05 -31.94 -22.76
C TYR A 185 6.11 -33.04 -21.70
N SER A 186 6.23 -32.64 -20.43
CA SER A 186 6.12 -33.55 -19.29
C SER A 186 4.67 -33.71 -18.86
N THR A 187 4.42 -34.62 -17.92
CA THR A 187 3.13 -34.77 -17.24
C THR A 187 2.92 -33.75 -16.12
N SER A 188 3.91 -32.91 -15.83
CA SER A 188 3.79 -31.87 -14.81
C SER A 188 2.94 -30.72 -15.33
N ARG A 189 1.89 -30.37 -14.56
CA ARG A 189 1.07 -29.18 -14.84
C ARG A 189 1.89 -27.91 -14.63
N SER A 190 1.58 -26.87 -15.39
CA SER A 190 2.29 -25.59 -15.35
C SER A 190 1.31 -24.44 -15.57
N THR A 191 1.49 -23.33 -14.85
CA THR A 191 0.65 -22.13 -15.02
C THR A 191 0.77 -21.53 -16.42
N ILE A 192 1.86 -21.78 -17.15
CA ILE A 192 2.02 -21.25 -18.52
C ILE A 192 1.05 -21.89 -19.52
N THR A 193 0.43 -23.03 -19.21
CA THR A 193 -0.62 -23.60 -20.07
C THR A 193 -1.91 -22.76 -20.04
N HIS A 194 -1.99 -21.78 -19.15
CA HIS A 194 -3.02 -20.74 -19.19
C HIS A 194 -2.79 -19.72 -20.33
N SER A 195 -1.58 -19.62 -20.88
CA SER A 195 -1.21 -18.60 -21.89
C SER A 195 -0.52 -19.18 -23.13
N LEU A 196 -0.95 -20.33 -23.63
CA LEU A 196 -0.29 -21.02 -24.76
C LEU A 196 -0.28 -20.20 -26.06
N GLU A 197 -1.24 -19.30 -26.24
CA GLU A 197 -1.31 -18.39 -27.39
C GLU A 197 -0.06 -17.49 -27.50
N SER A 198 0.61 -17.23 -26.38
CA SER A 198 1.86 -16.45 -26.34
C SER A 198 3.10 -17.25 -26.76
N LEU A 199 2.96 -18.56 -27.00
CA LEU A 199 4.03 -19.50 -27.34
C LEU A 199 3.92 -20.05 -28.76
N ILE A 200 3.01 -19.50 -29.57
CA ILE A 200 2.86 -19.87 -30.99
C ILE A 200 4.21 -19.72 -31.71
N GLY A 201 4.59 -20.76 -32.46
CA GLY A 201 5.89 -20.85 -33.15
C GLY A 201 7.09 -21.18 -32.25
N ARG A 202 6.91 -21.35 -30.93
CA ARG A 202 7.98 -21.68 -29.97
C ARG A 202 7.85 -23.08 -29.35
N ILE A 203 6.69 -23.72 -29.48
CA ILE A 203 6.41 -25.03 -28.91
C ILE A 203 5.70 -25.94 -29.93
N ASP A 204 5.88 -27.25 -29.76
CA ASP A 204 5.11 -28.30 -30.41
C ASP A 204 3.77 -28.53 -29.69
N PHE A 205 2.67 -28.13 -30.34
CA PHE A 205 1.31 -28.25 -29.79
C PHE A 205 0.77 -29.69 -29.83
N ASP A 206 1.30 -30.57 -30.69
CA ASP A 206 0.88 -31.99 -30.75
C ASP A 206 1.22 -32.74 -29.46
N ARG A 207 2.17 -32.21 -28.69
CA ARG A 207 2.66 -32.79 -27.44
C ARG A 207 1.99 -32.19 -26.21
N LEU A 208 0.84 -31.53 -26.35
CA LEU A 208 0.15 -30.86 -25.24
C LEU A 208 -1.18 -31.50 -24.84
N ALA A 209 -1.69 -32.47 -25.62
CA ALA A 209 -3.00 -33.09 -25.38
C ALA A 209 -3.17 -33.65 -23.94
N GLN A 210 -2.08 -34.07 -23.29
CA GLN A 210 -2.11 -34.57 -21.91
C GLN A 210 -2.42 -33.51 -20.85
N HIS A 211 -2.34 -32.22 -21.18
CA HIS A 211 -2.67 -31.12 -20.27
C HIS A 211 -4.15 -30.76 -20.28
N LYS A 212 -4.95 -31.35 -21.18
CA LYS A 212 -6.37 -31.07 -21.29
C LYS A 212 -7.11 -31.50 -20.02
N VAL A 213 -8.03 -30.64 -19.60
CA VAL A 213 -8.99 -30.94 -18.53
C VAL A 213 -10.36 -30.56 -19.05
N LEU A 214 -11.25 -31.55 -19.22
CA LEU A 214 -12.56 -31.39 -19.84
C LEU A 214 -12.51 -30.67 -21.20
N GLY A 215 -11.50 -30.98 -22.01
CA GLY A 215 -11.26 -30.36 -23.32
C GLY A 215 -10.49 -29.03 -23.28
N SER A 216 -10.41 -28.36 -22.12
CA SER A 216 -9.72 -27.06 -21.99
C SER A 216 -8.22 -27.19 -21.72
N MET A 217 -7.45 -26.20 -22.16
CA MET A 217 -6.09 -25.94 -21.69
C MET A 217 -6.14 -24.91 -20.55
N PHE A 218 -5.92 -25.38 -19.33
CA PHE A 218 -5.99 -24.58 -18.10
C PHE A 218 -7.28 -23.73 -17.97
N ALA A 219 -8.43 -24.28 -18.34
CA ALA A 219 -9.71 -23.56 -18.32
C ALA A 219 -9.67 -22.21 -19.08
N SER A 220 -8.73 -22.01 -20.02
CA SER A 220 -8.59 -20.76 -20.77
C SER A 220 -9.09 -20.93 -22.20
N PRO A 221 -10.12 -20.17 -22.61
CA PRO A 221 -10.61 -20.20 -23.99
C PRO A 221 -9.54 -19.80 -25.02
N SER A 222 -8.74 -18.76 -24.76
CA SER A 222 -7.67 -18.37 -25.69
C SER A 222 -6.58 -19.43 -25.82
N SER A 223 -6.14 -20.00 -24.71
CA SER A 223 -5.13 -21.07 -24.71
C SER A 223 -5.64 -22.31 -25.45
N THR A 224 -6.92 -22.65 -25.27
CA THR A 224 -7.56 -23.79 -25.93
C THR A 224 -7.75 -23.54 -27.43
N ALA A 225 -8.11 -22.31 -27.82
CA ALA A 225 -8.17 -21.91 -29.22
C ALA A 225 -6.79 -22.00 -29.89
N ALA A 226 -5.73 -21.52 -29.24
CA ALA A 226 -4.36 -21.66 -29.73
C ALA A 226 -3.97 -23.14 -29.90
N TYR A 227 -4.34 -24.01 -28.94
CA TYR A 227 -4.12 -25.45 -29.08
C TYR A 227 -4.82 -26.03 -30.31
N LEU A 228 -6.12 -25.76 -30.50
CA LEU A 228 -6.88 -26.24 -31.66
C LEU A 228 -6.33 -25.74 -33.01
N MET A 229 -5.86 -24.50 -33.06
CA MET A 229 -5.31 -23.91 -34.29
C MET A 229 -3.97 -24.53 -34.70
N HIS A 230 -3.21 -25.08 -33.75
CA HIS A 230 -1.82 -25.50 -33.97
C HIS A 230 -1.55 -26.98 -33.74
N CYS A 231 -2.52 -27.76 -33.25
CA CYS A 231 -2.42 -29.22 -33.26
C CYS A 231 -2.69 -29.79 -34.67
N SER A 232 -1.93 -30.81 -35.05
CA SER A 232 -2.03 -31.45 -36.37
C SER A 232 -3.27 -32.34 -36.51
N GLN A 233 -3.78 -32.87 -35.39
CA GLN A 233 -5.02 -33.63 -35.32
C GLN A 233 -6.09 -32.78 -34.66
N TRP A 234 -7.25 -32.69 -35.28
CA TRP A 234 -8.38 -31.96 -34.71
C TRP A 234 -8.86 -32.62 -33.42
N ASP A 235 -9.14 -31.82 -32.40
CA ASP A 235 -9.52 -32.29 -31.07
C ASP A 235 -10.98 -31.92 -30.76
N ASP A 236 -11.89 -32.88 -30.93
CA ASP A 236 -13.33 -32.64 -30.77
C ASP A 236 -13.71 -32.26 -29.33
N GLU A 237 -12.92 -32.66 -28.32
CA GLU A 237 -13.17 -32.28 -26.92
C GLU A 237 -12.86 -30.80 -26.69
N ALA A 238 -11.77 -30.30 -27.26
CA ALA A 238 -11.40 -28.89 -27.16
C ALA A 238 -12.39 -28.00 -27.93
N GLU A 239 -12.89 -28.46 -29.09
CA GLU A 239 -13.97 -27.77 -29.78
C GLU A 239 -15.25 -27.74 -28.94
N ALA A 240 -15.64 -28.88 -28.36
CA ALA A 240 -16.83 -28.97 -27.52
C ALA A 240 -16.73 -28.07 -26.27
N TYR A 241 -15.53 -27.92 -25.71
CA TYR A 241 -15.27 -26.97 -24.64
C TYR A 241 -15.49 -25.52 -25.09
N LEU A 242 -14.92 -25.09 -26.22
CA LEU A 242 -15.09 -23.71 -26.70
C LEU A 242 -16.56 -23.39 -27.04
N ARG A 243 -17.29 -24.33 -27.65
CA ARG A 243 -18.75 -24.19 -27.87
C ARG A 243 -19.48 -23.98 -26.55
N HIS A 244 -19.14 -24.80 -25.55
CA HIS A 244 -19.74 -24.65 -24.24
C HIS A 244 -19.34 -23.36 -23.53
N ALA A 245 -18.11 -22.87 -23.68
CA ALA A 245 -17.70 -21.58 -23.12
C ALA A 245 -18.49 -20.41 -23.73
N ILE A 246 -18.82 -20.47 -25.03
CA ILE A 246 -19.68 -19.48 -25.70
C ILE A 246 -21.11 -19.56 -25.16
N GLU A 247 -21.69 -20.76 -25.08
CA GLU A 247 -23.10 -20.96 -24.72
C GLU A 247 -23.36 -20.80 -23.22
N GLY A 248 -22.49 -21.36 -22.38
CA GLY A 248 -22.70 -21.57 -20.94
C GLY A 248 -22.02 -20.55 -20.02
N SER A 249 -21.15 -19.67 -20.53
CA SER A 249 -20.56 -18.60 -19.72
C SER A 249 -21.51 -17.42 -19.53
N ALA A 250 -21.07 -16.39 -18.81
CA ALA A 250 -21.83 -15.13 -18.65
C ALA A 250 -22.21 -14.46 -19.98
N GLY A 251 -21.52 -14.80 -21.09
CA GLY A 251 -21.83 -14.32 -22.43
C GLY A 251 -23.11 -14.88 -23.03
N GLN A 252 -23.65 -15.99 -22.50
CA GLN A 252 -24.94 -16.58 -22.87
C GLN A 252 -25.18 -16.71 -24.39
N GLY A 253 -24.18 -17.19 -25.12
CA GLY A 253 -24.26 -17.38 -26.58
C GLY A 253 -24.04 -16.12 -27.43
N SER A 254 -23.63 -14.99 -26.83
CA SER A 254 -23.29 -13.76 -27.57
C SER A 254 -22.03 -13.88 -28.45
N GLY A 255 -21.31 -14.99 -28.36
CA GLY A 255 -20.00 -15.20 -28.98
C GLY A 255 -18.83 -14.81 -28.08
N GLY A 256 -19.07 -14.02 -27.04
CA GLY A 256 -18.07 -13.66 -26.03
C GLY A 256 -17.76 -14.80 -25.08
N VAL A 257 -16.50 -14.92 -24.66
CA VAL A 257 -16.03 -15.88 -23.66
C VAL A 257 -15.18 -15.18 -22.58
N PRO A 258 -15.16 -15.67 -21.33
CA PRO A 258 -14.30 -15.13 -20.27
C PRO A 258 -12.83 -15.58 -20.41
N GLY A 259 -11.94 -15.00 -19.61
CA GLY A 259 -10.52 -15.41 -19.55
C GLY A 259 -10.29 -16.79 -18.96
N VAL A 260 -11.16 -17.16 -18.01
CA VAL A 260 -11.15 -18.45 -17.34
C VAL A 260 -12.58 -18.99 -17.25
N PHE A 261 -12.80 -20.22 -17.68
CA PHE A 261 -14.07 -20.94 -17.55
C PHE A 261 -13.87 -22.45 -17.68
N PRO A 262 -14.52 -23.27 -16.84
CA PRO A 262 -15.32 -22.92 -15.66
C PRO A 262 -14.44 -22.45 -14.47
N THR A 263 -15.08 -21.97 -13.40
CA THR A 263 -14.47 -21.44 -12.17
C THR A 263 -15.18 -21.95 -10.91
N THR A 264 -15.64 -23.19 -10.96
CA THR A 264 -16.62 -23.74 -10.01
C THR A 264 -16.12 -23.74 -8.57
N HIS A 265 -14.89 -24.19 -8.29
CA HIS A 265 -14.37 -24.20 -6.93
C HIS A 265 -14.11 -22.78 -6.42
N PHE A 266 -13.54 -21.92 -7.27
CA PHE A 266 -13.28 -20.53 -6.94
C PHE A 266 -14.57 -19.82 -6.51
N GLU A 267 -15.59 -19.81 -7.37
CA GLU A 267 -16.83 -19.10 -7.05
C GLU A 267 -17.58 -19.75 -5.88
N TYR A 268 -17.62 -21.08 -5.79
CA TYR A 268 -18.30 -21.74 -4.67
C TYR A 268 -17.66 -21.42 -3.32
N THR A 269 -16.32 -21.48 -3.24
CA THR A 269 -15.61 -21.23 -1.98
C THR A 269 -15.64 -19.76 -1.60
N TRP A 270 -15.62 -18.82 -2.56
CA TRP A 270 -15.80 -17.40 -2.28
C TRP A 270 -17.22 -17.06 -1.82
N ILE A 271 -18.25 -17.60 -2.47
CA ILE A 271 -19.65 -17.40 -2.07
C ILE A 271 -19.85 -17.85 -0.63
N LEU A 272 -19.48 -19.11 -0.34
CA LEU A 272 -19.72 -19.71 0.98
C LEU A 272 -18.86 -19.05 2.07
N SER A 273 -17.57 -18.80 1.82
CA SER A 273 -16.70 -18.19 2.83
C SER A 273 -17.16 -16.78 3.20
N THR A 274 -17.53 -15.96 2.20
CA THR A 274 -18.01 -14.59 2.42
C THR A 274 -19.33 -14.58 3.20
N LEU A 275 -20.31 -15.42 2.82
CA LEU A 275 -21.59 -15.49 3.54
C LEU A 275 -21.41 -16.00 4.98
N LEU A 276 -20.67 -17.10 5.18
CA LEU A 276 -20.46 -17.66 6.51
C LEU A 276 -19.76 -16.66 7.44
N ARG A 277 -18.76 -15.91 6.93
CA ARG A 277 -18.04 -14.89 7.70
C ARG A 277 -18.90 -13.68 8.06
N ALA A 278 -19.83 -13.30 7.19
CA ALA A 278 -20.79 -12.23 7.47
C ALA A 278 -21.82 -12.58 8.56
N GLY A 279 -21.81 -13.82 9.05
CA GLY A 279 -22.68 -14.28 10.13
C GLY A 279 -23.90 -15.07 9.66
N PHE A 280 -23.96 -15.50 8.39
CA PHE A 280 -24.95 -16.50 7.98
C PHE A 280 -24.60 -17.87 8.59
N SER A 281 -25.55 -18.47 9.30
CA SER A 281 -25.39 -19.80 9.88
C SER A 281 -25.60 -20.91 8.85
N SER A 282 -25.16 -22.13 9.17
CA SER A 282 -25.49 -23.32 8.37
C SER A 282 -27.00 -23.54 8.24
N SER A 283 -27.79 -23.17 9.27
CA SER A 283 -29.25 -23.18 9.20
C SER A 283 -29.82 -22.12 8.26
N ASP A 284 -29.22 -20.93 8.20
CA ASP A 284 -29.66 -19.88 7.29
C ASP A 284 -29.45 -20.30 5.84
N LEU A 285 -28.35 -20.98 5.54
CA LEU A 285 -28.01 -21.42 4.18
C LEU A 285 -28.58 -22.80 3.81
N ASN A 286 -29.33 -23.44 4.71
CA ASN A 286 -29.75 -24.83 4.55
C ASN A 286 -30.69 -25.04 3.35
N CYS A 287 -30.19 -25.67 2.29
CA CYS A 287 -30.93 -26.15 1.14
C CYS A 287 -30.21 -27.36 0.52
N PRO A 288 -30.89 -28.20 -0.30
CA PRO A 288 -30.24 -29.31 -1.00
C PRO A 288 -29.04 -28.87 -1.86
N GLU A 289 -29.12 -27.68 -2.44
CA GLU A 289 -28.09 -27.09 -3.29
C GLU A 289 -26.80 -26.79 -2.52
N LEU A 290 -26.88 -26.36 -1.25
CA LEU A 290 -25.71 -26.23 -0.38
C LEU A 290 -24.97 -27.57 -0.26
N GLY A 291 -25.71 -28.67 -0.06
CA GLY A 291 -25.13 -30.02 -0.01
C GLY A 291 -24.40 -30.40 -1.32
N ARG A 292 -24.92 -29.98 -2.48
CA ARG A 292 -24.26 -30.20 -3.78
C ARG A 292 -22.99 -29.37 -3.93
N MET A 293 -22.99 -28.10 -3.51
CA MET A 293 -21.78 -27.26 -3.50
C MET A 293 -20.70 -27.89 -2.63
N LEU A 294 -21.05 -28.31 -1.41
CA LEU A 294 -20.11 -28.94 -0.49
C LEU A 294 -19.55 -30.24 -1.03
N LYS A 295 -20.41 -31.09 -1.61
CA LYS A 295 -19.96 -32.31 -2.26
C LYS A 295 -18.95 -32.01 -3.37
N THR A 296 -19.22 -31.01 -4.21
CA THR A 296 -18.31 -30.60 -5.29
C THR A 296 -16.94 -30.18 -4.75
N ILE A 297 -16.91 -29.38 -3.68
CA ILE A 297 -15.67 -28.96 -3.02
C ILE A 297 -14.92 -30.18 -2.45
N VAL A 298 -15.60 -31.05 -1.69
CA VAL A 298 -14.99 -32.25 -1.07
C VAL A 298 -14.43 -33.20 -2.12
N ASP A 299 -15.22 -33.51 -3.17
CA ASP A 299 -14.77 -34.34 -4.29
C ASP A 299 -13.51 -33.73 -4.95
N GLY A 300 -13.44 -32.40 -5.03
CA GLY A 300 -12.27 -31.66 -5.50
C GLY A 300 -11.03 -31.94 -4.65
N TYR A 301 -11.13 -31.85 -3.32
CA TYR A 301 -10.02 -32.17 -2.41
C TYR A 301 -9.59 -33.63 -2.52
N GLU A 302 -10.54 -34.56 -2.54
CA GLU A 302 -10.25 -36.00 -2.68
C GLU A 302 -9.52 -36.30 -4.00
N GLY A 303 -10.01 -35.74 -5.11
CA GLY A 303 -9.39 -35.88 -6.43
C GLY A 303 -8.05 -35.16 -6.57
N GLY A 304 -7.81 -34.12 -5.77
CA GLY A 304 -6.60 -33.30 -5.77
C GLY A 304 -5.57 -33.70 -4.69
N ASN A 305 -5.77 -34.81 -3.98
CA ASN A 305 -4.89 -35.24 -2.88
C ASN A 305 -4.73 -34.16 -1.80
N GLY A 306 -5.86 -33.60 -1.38
CA GLY A 306 -5.98 -32.62 -0.30
C GLY A 306 -5.69 -31.17 -0.69
N VAL A 307 -5.53 -30.86 -1.97
CA VAL A 307 -5.44 -29.50 -2.51
C VAL A 307 -6.37 -29.31 -3.70
N ILE A 308 -6.81 -28.08 -3.97
CA ILE A 308 -7.68 -27.75 -5.10
C ILE A 308 -7.17 -26.51 -5.83
N GLY A 309 -7.62 -26.33 -7.07
CA GLY A 309 -7.57 -25.04 -7.77
C GLY A 309 -8.97 -24.64 -8.21
N LEU A 310 -9.07 -23.60 -9.04
CA LEU A 310 -10.31 -22.95 -9.49
C LEU A 310 -11.41 -23.90 -10.01
N MET A 311 -11.04 -25.08 -10.51
CA MET A 311 -11.97 -26.15 -10.89
C MET A 311 -11.33 -27.55 -10.71
N PRO A 312 -12.11 -28.65 -10.72
CA PRO A 312 -11.57 -30.01 -10.63
C PRO A 312 -10.51 -30.32 -11.70
N GLY A 313 -9.38 -30.89 -11.28
CA GLY A 313 -8.36 -31.36 -12.22
C GLY A 313 -7.48 -30.27 -12.84
N ILE A 314 -7.64 -28.99 -12.49
CA ILE A 314 -6.68 -27.93 -12.81
C ILE A 314 -5.52 -27.93 -11.78
N LEU A 315 -4.42 -27.22 -12.09
CA LEU A 315 -3.32 -27.06 -11.14
C LEU A 315 -3.84 -26.38 -9.86
N ALA A 316 -3.51 -26.95 -8.71
CA ALA A 316 -3.91 -26.41 -7.43
C ALA A 316 -3.10 -25.16 -7.05
N ASP A 317 -3.74 -24.27 -6.31
CA ASP A 317 -3.15 -23.08 -5.72
C ASP A 317 -3.57 -22.94 -4.25
N VAL A 318 -2.77 -22.18 -3.51
CA VAL A 318 -3.00 -22.01 -2.07
C VAL A 318 -4.25 -21.17 -1.77
N ASP A 319 -4.71 -20.35 -2.71
CA ASP A 319 -5.79 -19.40 -2.47
C ASP A 319 -7.15 -20.12 -2.41
N ASP A 320 -7.45 -20.88 -3.46
CA ASP A 320 -8.62 -21.77 -3.54
C ASP A 320 -8.57 -22.87 -2.47
N THR A 321 -7.37 -23.44 -2.24
CA THR A 321 -7.18 -24.46 -1.19
C THR A 321 -7.41 -23.88 0.21
N ALA A 322 -6.96 -22.68 0.51
CA ALA A 322 -7.17 -22.11 1.84
C ALA A 322 -8.63 -21.67 2.05
N LYS A 323 -9.28 -21.10 1.02
CA LYS A 323 -10.71 -20.74 1.07
C LYS A 323 -11.61 -21.96 1.24
N GLY A 324 -11.40 -23.02 0.44
CA GLY A 324 -12.17 -24.26 0.58
C GLY A 324 -11.99 -24.91 1.95
N THR A 325 -10.76 -24.95 2.47
CA THR A 325 -10.45 -25.48 3.82
C THR A 325 -11.19 -24.69 4.89
N THR A 326 -11.23 -23.36 4.78
CA THR A 326 -11.96 -22.48 5.71
C THR A 326 -13.47 -22.78 5.67
N VAL A 327 -14.07 -22.87 4.49
CA VAL A 327 -15.50 -23.19 4.32
C VAL A 327 -15.86 -24.53 4.97
N LEU A 328 -15.10 -25.57 4.65
CA LEU A 328 -15.32 -26.91 5.18
C LEU A 328 -15.21 -26.93 6.71
N SER A 329 -14.21 -26.25 7.28
CA SER A 329 -14.05 -26.16 8.73
C SER A 329 -15.22 -25.41 9.41
N MET A 330 -15.65 -24.27 8.86
CA MET A 330 -16.78 -23.50 9.38
C MET A 330 -18.10 -24.27 9.36
N LEU A 331 -18.23 -25.24 8.44
CA LEU A 331 -19.39 -26.12 8.32
C LEU A 331 -19.22 -27.46 9.08
N GLY A 332 -18.13 -27.63 9.83
CA GLY A 332 -17.89 -28.79 10.69
C GLY A 332 -17.40 -30.04 9.97
N HIS A 333 -16.87 -29.92 8.75
CA HIS A 333 -16.23 -31.02 8.05
C HIS A 333 -14.76 -31.19 8.51
N PRO A 334 -14.23 -32.43 8.54
CA PRO A 334 -12.82 -32.67 8.88
C PRO A 334 -11.88 -32.15 7.79
N VAL A 335 -10.85 -31.39 8.18
CA VAL A 335 -9.93 -30.72 7.24
C VAL A 335 -8.44 -30.79 7.62
N ASN A 336 -8.08 -31.49 8.70
CA ASN A 336 -6.69 -31.51 9.19
C ASN A 336 -5.70 -31.99 8.13
N ASP A 337 -6.07 -33.02 7.37
CA ASP A 337 -5.23 -33.55 6.29
C ASP A 337 -5.00 -32.50 5.19
N TYR A 338 -5.97 -31.63 4.92
CA TYR A 338 -5.87 -30.58 3.89
C TYR A 338 -4.95 -29.43 4.33
N VAL A 339 -5.00 -29.03 5.60
CA VAL A 339 -4.06 -28.04 6.14
C VAL A 339 -2.62 -28.54 6.07
N GLN A 340 -2.40 -29.82 6.35
CA GLN A 340 -1.07 -30.41 6.22
C GLN A 340 -0.57 -30.32 4.76
N ARG A 341 -1.44 -30.51 3.77
CA ARG A 341 -1.08 -30.33 2.36
C ARG A 341 -0.80 -28.86 1.99
N ILE A 342 -1.52 -27.90 2.56
CA ILE A 342 -1.21 -26.47 2.41
C ILE A 342 0.25 -26.18 2.84
N ILE A 343 0.65 -26.73 3.99
CA ILE A 343 2.00 -26.60 4.55
C ILE A 343 3.03 -27.27 3.62
N GLU A 344 2.80 -28.51 3.23
CA GLU A 344 3.74 -29.29 2.41
C GLU A 344 3.97 -28.70 1.01
N ASP A 345 2.91 -28.23 0.36
CA ASP A 345 2.96 -27.87 -1.05
C ASP A 345 3.29 -26.37 -1.28
N PHE A 346 2.96 -25.50 -0.32
CA PHE A 346 2.99 -24.04 -0.52
C PHE A 346 3.81 -23.24 0.50
N GLU A 347 4.21 -23.82 1.63
CA GLU A 347 4.98 -23.08 2.64
C GLU A 347 6.37 -22.68 2.13
N MET A 348 6.71 -21.40 2.34
CA MET A 348 8.03 -20.82 2.11
C MET A 348 8.61 -20.32 3.45
N PRO A 349 9.90 -19.90 3.50
CA PRO A 349 10.52 -19.46 4.75
C PRO A 349 9.77 -18.33 5.46
N THR A 350 9.18 -17.40 4.70
CA THR A 350 8.52 -16.19 5.25
C THR A 350 7.02 -16.13 5.01
N HIS A 351 6.47 -16.90 4.07
CA HIS A 351 5.08 -16.77 3.60
C HIS A 351 4.64 -18.07 2.92
N PHE A 352 3.46 -18.07 2.29
CA PHE A 352 2.97 -19.13 1.41
C PHE A 352 2.88 -18.62 -0.03
N ARG A 353 3.42 -19.37 -0.99
CA ARG A 353 3.34 -19.04 -2.43
C ARG A 353 1.95 -19.41 -2.98
N THR A 354 1.44 -18.70 -3.98
CA THR A 354 0.13 -19.04 -4.58
C THR A 354 0.24 -20.31 -5.40
N TYR A 355 1.16 -20.33 -6.36
CA TYR A 355 1.44 -21.51 -7.20
C TYR A 355 2.84 -22.07 -6.97
N PRO A 356 3.07 -23.38 -7.17
CA PRO A 356 4.41 -23.93 -7.22
C PRO A 356 5.26 -23.26 -8.30
N GLY A 357 6.45 -22.78 -7.93
CA GLY A 357 7.39 -22.11 -8.86
C GLY A 357 7.12 -20.64 -9.14
N GLU A 358 6.12 -20.04 -8.47
CA GLU A 358 5.86 -18.60 -8.52
C GLU A 358 7.01 -17.77 -7.92
N ARG A 359 7.21 -16.56 -8.47
CA ARG A 359 8.22 -15.60 -7.98
C ARG A 359 7.65 -14.65 -6.92
N ASP A 360 6.52 -14.03 -7.21
CA ASP A 360 6.00 -12.90 -6.42
C ASP A 360 4.87 -13.38 -5.50
N PRO A 361 4.94 -13.10 -4.19
CA PRO A 361 3.92 -13.53 -3.24
C PRO A 361 2.57 -12.84 -3.50
N SER A 362 1.50 -13.40 -2.95
CA SER A 362 0.18 -12.76 -2.87
C SER A 362 -0.10 -12.33 -1.43
N PHE A 363 -0.58 -11.10 -1.25
CA PHE A 363 -1.03 -10.65 0.06
C PHE A 363 -2.35 -11.34 0.43
N SER A 364 -3.32 -11.36 -0.50
CA SER A 364 -4.65 -11.95 -0.29
C SER A 364 -4.59 -13.45 -0.03
N ALA A 365 -3.77 -14.20 -0.79
CA ALA A 365 -3.63 -15.65 -0.56
C ALA A 365 -3.03 -15.97 0.82
N ASN A 366 -2.10 -15.15 1.31
CA ASN A 366 -1.56 -15.33 2.67
C ASN A 366 -2.61 -14.99 3.76
N CYS A 367 -3.48 -14.01 3.54
CA CYS A 367 -4.65 -13.80 4.41
C CYS A 367 -5.56 -15.04 4.42
N ASN A 368 -5.82 -15.65 3.25
CA ASN A 368 -6.66 -16.84 3.17
C ASN A 368 -6.01 -18.05 3.86
N VAL A 369 -4.70 -18.25 3.76
CA VAL A 369 -3.98 -19.28 4.54
C VAL A 369 -4.11 -19.01 6.04
N LEU A 370 -3.93 -17.76 6.49
CA LEU A 370 -4.12 -17.41 7.90
C LEU A 370 -5.54 -17.76 8.36
N GLN A 371 -6.57 -17.45 7.56
CA GLN A 371 -7.95 -17.84 7.85
C GLN A 371 -8.11 -19.35 7.99
N ALA A 372 -7.54 -20.13 7.07
CA ALA A 372 -7.61 -21.59 7.10
C ALA A 372 -7.01 -22.16 8.39
N LEU A 373 -5.88 -21.63 8.84
CA LEU A 373 -5.21 -22.07 10.08
C LEU A 373 -5.98 -21.65 11.34
N LEU A 374 -6.53 -20.42 11.38
CA LEU A 374 -7.29 -19.91 12.53
C LEU A 374 -8.62 -20.65 12.72
N HIS A 375 -9.23 -21.13 11.63
CA HIS A 375 -10.49 -21.87 11.68
C HIS A 375 -10.34 -23.36 12.01
N GLN A 376 -9.13 -23.85 12.29
CA GLN A 376 -8.95 -25.24 12.70
C GLN A 376 -9.56 -25.53 14.08
N PRO A 377 -10.01 -26.76 14.36
CA PRO A 377 -10.50 -27.13 15.69
C PRO A 377 -9.47 -26.87 16.81
N ASP A 378 -8.18 -27.08 16.51
CA ASP A 378 -7.04 -26.81 17.39
C ASP A 378 -5.97 -25.95 16.68
N PRO A 379 -6.13 -24.61 16.66
CA PRO A 379 -5.19 -23.71 16.00
C PRO A 379 -3.78 -23.69 16.64
N LEU A 380 -3.63 -24.19 17.87
CA LEU A 380 -2.35 -24.21 18.59
C LEU A 380 -1.29 -25.04 17.86
N GLN A 381 -1.70 -26.06 17.10
CA GLN A 381 -0.81 -26.92 16.33
C GLN A 381 -0.05 -26.15 15.23
N TYR A 382 -0.61 -25.02 14.80
CA TYR A 382 -0.09 -24.22 13.68
C TYR A 382 0.49 -22.88 14.14
N GLY A 383 0.81 -22.73 15.44
CA GLY A 383 1.28 -21.47 16.01
C GLY A 383 2.48 -20.86 15.28
N SER A 384 3.44 -21.67 14.83
CA SER A 384 4.60 -21.19 14.05
C SER A 384 4.21 -20.62 12.69
N GLN A 385 3.29 -21.27 11.97
CA GLN A 385 2.79 -20.84 10.67
C GLN A 385 1.95 -19.57 10.83
N ILE A 386 1.11 -19.52 11.86
CA ILE A 386 0.31 -18.33 12.18
C ILE A 386 1.23 -17.13 12.48
N THR A 387 2.22 -17.27 13.37
CA THR A 387 3.18 -16.19 13.68
C THR A 387 3.95 -15.75 12.43
N LYS A 388 4.38 -16.70 11.58
CA LYS A 388 5.07 -16.40 10.32
C LYS A 388 4.21 -15.54 9.40
N ILE A 389 2.96 -15.96 9.14
CA ILE A 389 2.06 -15.25 8.22
C ILE A 389 1.68 -13.87 8.79
N VAL A 390 1.39 -13.77 10.08
CA VAL A 390 1.08 -12.48 10.72
C VAL A 390 2.25 -11.51 10.60
N ALA A 391 3.48 -11.98 10.84
CA ALA A 391 4.68 -11.16 10.65
C ALA A 391 4.85 -10.72 9.19
N PHE A 392 4.62 -11.62 8.23
CA PHE A 392 4.68 -11.32 6.80
C PHE A 392 3.66 -10.25 6.38
N LEU A 393 2.39 -10.43 6.74
CA LEU A 393 1.32 -9.50 6.39
C LEU A 393 1.53 -8.13 7.07
N CYS A 394 1.95 -8.12 8.33
CA CYS A 394 2.24 -6.88 9.04
C CYS A 394 3.46 -6.16 8.44
N ASP A 395 4.53 -6.86 8.07
CA ASP A 395 5.71 -6.25 7.44
C ASP A 395 5.40 -5.70 6.04
N TRP A 396 4.57 -6.41 5.26
CA TRP A 396 4.10 -5.91 3.97
C TRP A 396 3.29 -4.62 4.16
N TRP A 397 2.29 -4.60 5.05
CA TRP A 397 1.54 -3.38 5.36
C TRP A 397 2.45 -2.26 5.89
N TRP A 398 3.40 -2.60 6.77
CA TRP A 398 4.31 -1.64 7.40
C TRP A 398 5.13 -0.85 6.38
N LYS A 399 5.49 -1.50 5.26
CA LYS A 399 6.25 -0.92 4.16
C LYS A 399 5.37 -0.36 3.04
N ALA A 400 4.09 -0.70 3.01
CA ALA A 400 3.17 -0.28 1.96
C ALA A 400 2.98 1.25 1.98
N ASP A 401 3.34 1.87 0.86
CA ASP A 401 3.21 3.31 0.64
C ASP A 401 2.09 3.58 -0.38
N ASN A 402 1.25 4.58 -0.10
CA ASN A 402 0.12 4.96 -0.96
C ASN A 402 -0.92 3.84 -1.20
N GLY A 403 -1.12 2.97 -0.21
CA GLY A 403 -2.14 1.91 -0.23
C GLY A 403 -1.53 0.51 -0.28
N LEU A 404 -2.40 -0.50 -0.18
CA LEU A 404 -2.03 -1.90 -0.24
C LEU A 404 -2.33 -2.44 -1.65
N GLY A 405 -1.34 -3.05 -2.29
CA GLY A 405 -1.51 -3.74 -3.57
C GLY A 405 -1.54 -5.26 -3.40
N ASP A 406 -2.30 -5.92 -4.27
CA ASP A 406 -2.26 -7.37 -4.48
C ASP A 406 -2.43 -7.67 -5.97
N LYS A 407 -2.00 -8.86 -6.41
CA LYS A 407 -2.00 -9.23 -7.84
C LYS A 407 -3.34 -9.74 -8.35
N TRP A 408 -4.25 -10.14 -7.46
CA TRP A 408 -5.52 -10.76 -7.85
C TRP A 408 -6.70 -9.78 -7.85
N ASN A 409 -6.59 -8.68 -7.10
CA ASN A 409 -7.62 -7.64 -7.04
C ASN A 409 -6.99 -6.24 -6.98
N THR A 410 -7.48 -5.33 -7.83
CA THR A 410 -6.95 -3.95 -7.95
C THR A 410 -7.41 -3.03 -6.82
N SER A 411 -8.45 -3.41 -6.06
CA SER A 411 -8.95 -2.64 -4.94
C SER A 411 -8.19 -2.98 -3.66
N HIS A 412 -7.56 -1.98 -3.03
CA HIS A 412 -6.92 -2.16 -1.72
C HIS A 412 -7.91 -2.59 -0.64
N LEU A 413 -9.21 -2.27 -0.80
CA LEU A 413 -10.27 -2.64 0.12
C LEU A 413 -10.49 -4.16 0.16
N TYR A 414 -10.30 -4.88 -0.94
CA TYR A 414 -10.41 -6.34 -0.95
C TYR A 414 -9.35 -6.98 -0.04
N SER A 415 -8.08 -6.62 -0.24
CA SER A 415 -6.97 -7.13 0.55
C SER A 415 -7.03 -6.66 2.01
N SER A 416 -7.52 -5.43 2.25
CA SER A 416 -7.73 -4.89 3.59
C SER A 416 -8.86 -5.63 4.32
N LEU A 417 -9.94 -5.99 3.63
CA LEU A 417 -11.01 -6.82 4.18
C LEU A 417 -10.45 -8.14 4.71
N LEU A 418 -9.78 -8.91 3.87
CA LEU A 418 -9.22 -10.21 4.28
C LEU A 418 -8.23 -10.08 5.45
N LEU A 419 -7.43 -9.00 5.49
CA LEU A 419 -6.52 -8.73 6.58
C LEU A 419 -7.25 -8.47 7.90
N VAL A 420 -8.20 -7.54 7.89
CA VAL A 420 -8.97 -7.14 9.07
C VAL A 420 -9.72 -8.34 9.64
N GLU A 421 -10.42 -9.07 8.77
CA GLU A 421 -11.09 -10.32 9.08
C GLU A 421 -10.17 -11.36 9.74
N SER A 422 -8.91 -11.43 9.33
CA SER A 422 -7.92 -12.38 9.85
C SER A 422 -7.37 -11.94 11.19
N LEU A 423 -7.01 -10.66 11.32
CA LEU A 423 -6.44 -10.12 12.54
C LEU A 423 -7.48 -10.02 13.66
N VAL A 424 -8.74 -9.69 13.36
CA VAL A 424 -9.82 -9.72 14.35
C VAL A 424 -10.06 -11.14 14.87
N HIS A 425 -10.10 -12.14 13.98
CA HIS A 425 -10.26 -13.54 14.40
C HIS A 425 -9.04 -14.05 15.21
N LEU A 426 -7.82 -13.69 14.78
CA LEU A 426 -6.60 -13.98 15.52
C LEU A 426 -6.67 -13.45 16.96
N LEU A 427 -7.02 -12.16 17.12
CA LEU A 427 -7.10 -11.53 18.44
C LEU A 427 -8.23 -12.13 19.28
N CYS A 428 -9.36 -12.49 18.67
CA CYS A 428 -10.43 -13.20 19.34
C CYS A 428 -9.94 -14.52 19.97
N LEU A 429 -9.19 -15.32 19.21
CA LEU A 429 -8.63 -16.60 19.70
C LEU A 429 -7.55 -16.41 20.76
N VAL A 430 -6.68 -15.40 20.60
CA VAL A 430 -5.62 -15.09 21.57
C VAL A 430 -6.21 -14.61 22.90
N GLU A 431 -7.15 -13.66 22.86
CA GLU A 431 -7.75 -13.09 24.08
C GLU A 431 -8.67 -14.08 24.81
N GLN A 432 -9.25 -15.05 24.10
CA GLN A 432 -9.96 -16.18 24.70
C GLN A 432 -9.04 -17.28 25.24
N GLY A 433 -7.72 -17.19 25.03
CA GLY A 433 -6.75 -18.20 25.44
C GLY A 433 -6.79 -19.49 24.61
N ARG A 434 -7.44 -19.48 23.44
CA ARG A 434 -7.52 -20.60 22.49
C ARG A 434 -6.31 -20.69 21.56
N LEU A 435 -5.55 -19.60 21.44
CA LEU A 435 -4.30 -19.54 20.70
C LEU A 435 -3.24 -18.82 21.54
N LYS A 436 -2.03 -19.38 21.60
CA LYS A 436 -0.90 -18.77 22.31
C LYS A 436 0.22 -18.46 21.33
N VAL A 437 0.20 -17.24 20.80
CA VAL A 437 1.25 -16.69 19.94
C VAL A 437 1.72 -15.35 20.52
N ASP A 438 2.99 -15.02 20.29
CA ASP A 438 3.50 -13.69 20.59
C ASP A 438 3.02 -12.74 19.48
N THR A 439 2.17 -11.79 19.85
CA THR A 439 1.55 -10.88 18.88
C THR A 439 2.41 -9.64 18.75
N ASP A 440 3.02 -9.44 17.57
CA ASP A 440 3.79 -8.24 17.26
C ASP A 440 2.96 -6.97 17.54
N PRO A 441 3.46 -5.99 18.32
CA PRO A 441 2.76 -4.72 18.55
C PRO A 441 2.35 -3.97 17.28
N LYS A 442 3.01 -4.23 16.13
CA LYS A 442 2.61 -3.71 14.82
C LYS A 442 1.19 -4.11 14.43
N VAL A 443 0.69 -5.26 14.90
CA VAL A 443 -0.67 -5.73 14.62
C VAL A 443 -1.71 -4.67 14.99
N ALA A 444 -1.50 -3.94 16.09
CA ALA A 444 -2.44 -2.90 16.51
C ALA A 444 -2.52 -1.74 15.51
N VAL A 445 -1.35 -1.25 15.05
CA VAL A 445 -1.26 -0.15 14.07
C VAL A 445 -1.80 -0.61 12.71
N VAL A 446 -1.43 -1.80 12.25
CA VAL A 446 -1.89 -2.38 10.98
C VAL A 446 -3.40 -2.53 10.97
N LEU A 447 -3.98 -3.17 12.00
CA LEU A 447 -5.42 -3.35 12.11
C LEU A 447 -6.16 -2.01 12.18
N PHE A 448 -5.67 -1.07 12.97
CA PHE A 448 -6.30 0.24 13.10
C PHE A 448 -6.25 1.03 11.79
N GLN A 449 -5.12 1.07 11.10
CA GLN A 449 -5.00 1.75 9.81
C GLN A 449 -5.86 1.10 8.72
N ALA A 450 -5.93 -0.24 8.68
CA ALA A 450 -6.76 -0.97 7.72
C ALA A 450 -8.26 -0.67 7.88
N CYS A 451 -8.72 -0.44 9.10
CA CYS A 451 -10.09 -0.02 9.38
C CYS A 451 -10.32 1.50 9.26
N LEU A 452 -9.34 2.32 9.62
CA LEU A 452 -9.46 3.78 9.60
C LEU A 452 -9.44 4.35 8.18
N ARG A 453 -8.63 3.80 7.27
CA ARG A 453 -8.51 4.29 5.88
C ARG A 453 -9.88 4.31 5.16
N PRO A 454 -10.69 3.24 5.18
CA PRO A 454 -12.05 3.29 4.64
C PRO A 454 -12.92 4.38 5.27
N LEU A 455 -12.89 4.59 6.60
CA LEU A 455 -13.65 5.69 7.23
C LEU A 455 -13.26 7.07 6.69
N LEU A 456 -11.97 7.26 6.46
CA LEU A 456 -11.39 8.50 5.96
C LEU A 456 -11.70 8.74 4.47
N GLU A 457 -11.96 7.69 3.72
CA GLU A 457 -12.15 7.67 2.25
C GLU A 457 -13.62 7.66 1.81
N GLN A 458 -14.58 7.53 2.73
CA GLN A 458 -16.00 7.48 2.38
C GLN A 458 -16.45 8.77 1.66
N GLU A 459 -17.14 8.60 0.54
CA GLU A 459 -17.63 9.71 -0.28
C GLU A 459 -18.96 10.27 0.25
N ALA A 460 -19.35 11.45 -0.23
CA ALA A 460 -20.54 12.15 0.26
C ALA A 460 -21.86 11.40 -0.03
N ASP A 461 -21.88 10.50 -1.02
CA ASP A 461 -23.03 9.64 -1.33
C ASP A 461 -23.06 8.35 -0.49
N GLY A 462 -22.09 8.16 0.42
CA GLY A 462 -21.93 6.98 1.27
C GLY A 462 -21.12 5.85 0.63
N SER A 463 -20.76 5.98 -0.65
CA SER A 463 -20.03 4.96 -1.38
C SER A 463 -18.51 5.03 -1.16
N TRP A 464 -17.83 4.02 -1.70
CA TRP A 464 -16.40 4.08 -1.97
C TRP A 464 -16.18 3.98 -3.49
N SER A 465 -15.67 5.06 -4.08
CA SER A 465 -15.41 5.19 -5.53
C SER A 465 -16.65 4.94 -6.40
N HIS A 466 -17.85 5.30 -5.93
CA HIS A 466 -19.13 5.00 -6.60
C HIS A 466 -19.26 3.54 -7.07
N SER A 467 -18.61 2.59 -6.38
CA SER A 467 -18.60 1.18 -6.76
C SER A 467 -19.33 0.35 -5.72
N VAL A 468 -20.27 -0.48 -6.20
CA VAL A 468 -21.06 -1.40 -5.37
C VAL A 468 -20.14 -2.39 -4.64
N GLU A 469 -19.23 -3.04 -5.37
CA GLU A 469 -18.35 -4.07 -4.80
C GLU A 469 -17.34 -3.46 -3.80
N LYS A 470 -16.73 -2.32 -4.13
CA LYS A 470 -15.84 -1.60 -3.19
C LYS A 470 -16.57 -1.12 -1.93
N THR A 471 -17.79 -0.62 -2.09
CA THR A 471 -18.63 -0.19 -0.95
C THR A 471 -18.97 -1.38 -0.06
N ALA A 472 -19.28 -2.55 -0.65
CA ALA A 472 -19.51 -3.77 0.13
C ALA A 472 -18.26 -4.19 0.92
N TYR A 473 -17.07 -4.16 0.31
CA TYR A 473 -15.81 -4.43 1.04
C TYR A 473 -15.60 -3.48 2.21
N ALA A 474 -15.79 -2.17 1.99
CA ALA A 474 -15.62 -1.17 3.02
C ALA A 474 -16.61 -1.37 4.18
N VAL A 475 -17.89 -1.61 3.89
CA VAL A 475 -18.90 -1.89 4.93
C VAL A 475 -18.52 -3.12 5.75
N LEU A 476 -18.01 -4.18 5.12
CA LEU A 476 -17.53 -5.38 5.83
C LEU A 476 -16.33 -5.07 6.74
N ILE A 477 -15.35 -4.29 6.27
CA ILE A 477 -14.23 -3.82 7.10
C ILE A 477 -14.72 -3.04 8.31
N LEU A 478 -15.66 -2.10 8.10
CA LEU A 478 -16.20 -1.28 9.18
C LEU A 478 -17.04 -2.11 10.16
N ALA A 479 -17.75 -3.12 9.68
CA ALA A 479 -18.49 -4.04 10.53
C ALA A 479 -17.56 -4.81 11.49
N GLU A 480 -16.39 -5.24 11.02
CA GLU A 480 -15.32 -5.82 11.85
C GLU A 480 -14.68 -4.79 12.79
N ALA A 481 -14.53 -3.53 12.35
CA ALA A 481 -14.00 -2.44 13.18
C ALA A 481 -14.85 -2.21 14.44
N ARG A 482 -16.16 -2.49 14.41
CA ARG A 482 -17.03 -2.46 15.61
C ARG A 482 -16.56 -3.41 16.71
N CYS A 483 -15.92 -4.53 16.34
CA CYS A 483 -15.40 -5.50 17.29
C CYS A 483 -14.03 -5.10 17.85
N VAL A 484 -13.38 -4.05 17.33
CA VAL A 484 -12.04 -3.64 17.76
C VAL A 484 -12.13 -2.50 18.78
N SER A 485 -11.62 -2.72 19.99
CA SER A 485 -11.70 -1.75 21.10
C SER A 485 -11.05 -0.40 20.81
N PHE A 486 -10.20 -0.31 19.79
CA PHE A 486 -9.56 0.94 19.37
C PHE A 486 -10.57 1.96 18.83
N PHE A 487 -11.70 1.49 18.30
CA PHE A 487 -12.73 2.33 17.70
C PHE A 487 -13.78 2.80 18.70
N ASP A 488 -13.72 2.38 19.97
CA ASP A 488 -14.68 2.79 21.01
C ASP A 488 -14.88 4.32 21.11
N PRO A 489 -13.83 5.16 21.09
CA PRO A 489 -14.01 6.62 21.17
C PRO A 489 -14.71 7.24 19.96
N ILE A 490 -14.69 6.55 18.82
CA ILE A 490 -15.22 7.04 17.52
C ILE A 490 -16.33 6.12 16.98
N HIS A 491 -16.92 5.29 17.84
CA HIS A 491 -17.88 4.27 17.45
C HIS A 491 -19.07 4.83 16.66
N GLN A 492 -19.59 6.00 17.05
CA GLN A 492 -20.69 6.65 16.33
C GLN A 492 -20.33 6.97 14.87
N TRP A 493 -19.08 7.35 14.60
CA TRP A 493 -18.63 7.60 13.22
C TRP A 493 -18.59 6.30 12.40
N VAL A 494 -18.17 5.19 13.02
CA VAL A 494 -18.20 3.85 12.40
C VAL A 494 -19.63 3.45 12.03
N GLU A 495 -20.57 3.57 12.97
CA GLU A 495 -21.98 3.23 12.72
C GLU A 495 -22.59 4.08 11.59
N THR A 496 -22.39 5.41 11.63
CA THR A 496 -22.89 6.29 10.56
C THR A 496 -22.28 5.96 9.20
N ALA A 497 -20.99 5.61 9.16
CA ALA A 497 -20.35 5.22 7.91
C ALA A 497 -20.93 3.91 7.35
N ILE A 498 -21.19 2.92 8.21
CA ILE A 498 -21.89 1.68 7.83
C ILE A 498 -23.29 1.99 7.29
N GLU A 499 -24.08 2.80 7.99
CA GLU A 499 -25.44 3.19 7.59
C GLU A 499 -25.46 3.86 6.21
N ASN A 500 -24.53 4.80 5.96
CA ASN A 500 -24.39 5.48 4.68
C ASN A 500 -24.00 4.50 3.55
N GLY A 501 -23.07 3.59 3.82
CA GLY A 501 -22.68 2.54 2.86
C GLY A 501 -23.85 1.62 2.52
N ILE A 502 -24.62 1.18 3.51
CA ILE A 502 -25.83 0.38 3.30
C ILE A 502 -26.89 1.15 2.50
N GLN A 503 -27.06 2.44 2.75
CA GLN A 503 -27.97 3.28 1.98
C GLN A 503 -27.57 3.35 0.50
N TYR A 504 -26.26 3.49 0.21
CA TYR A 504 -25.76 3.44 -1.16
C TYR A 504 -26.02 2.08 -1.81
N LEU A 505 -25.66 0.98 -1.13
CA LEU A 505 -25.86 -0.38 -1.63
C LEU A 505 -27.33 -0.70 -1.88
N SER A 506 -28.23 -0.26 -1.00
CA SER A 506 -29.67 -0.50 -1.12
C SER A 506 -30.32 0.32 -2.24
N SER A 507 -29.70 1.41 -2.67
CA SER A 507 -30.21 2.26 -3.76
C SER A 507 -29.53 2.00 -5.11
N SER A 508 -28.45 1.20 -5.12
CA SER A 508 -27.67 0.87 -6.31
C SER A 508 -28.04 -0.50 -6.89
N SER A 509 -27.95 -0.64 -8.21
CA SER A 509 -28.11 -1.95 -8.86
C SER A 509 -26.79 -2.72 -8.82
N THR A 510 -26.86 -4.01 -8.45
CA THR A 510 -25.73 -4.94 -8.52
C THR A 510 -25.29 -5.26 -9.95
N ASN A 511 -26.02 -4.80 -10.98
CA ASN A 511 -25.66 -5.03 -12.39
C ASN A 511 -24.54 -4.11 -12.91
N SER A 512 -24.09 -3.14 -12.10
CA SER A 512 -22.99 -2.26 -12.50
C SER A 512 -21.65 -3.00 -12.47
N LEU A 513 -21.00 -3.12 -13.62
CA LEU A 513 -19.74 -3.85 -13.75
C LEU A 513 -18.57 -3.04 -13.20
N THR A 514 -17.86 -3.59 -12.21
CA THR A 514 -16.57 -3.05 -11.74
C THR A 514 -15.48 -4.09 -11.95
N TYR A 515 -14.49 -3.77 -12.79
CA TYR A 515 -13.41 -4.69 -13.18
C TYR A 515 -12.28 -4.70 -12.16
N LEU A 516 -12.54 -5.32 -11.00
CA LEU A 516 -11.59 -5.36 -9.89
C LEU A 516 -10.66 -6.57 -9.91
N TRP A 517 -11.10 -7.68 -10.49
CA TRP A 517 -10.35 -8.93 -10.48
C TRP A 517 -9.37 -9.00 -11.65
N SER A 518 -8.19 -9.58 -11.43
CA SER A 518 -7.11 -9.60 -12.42
C SER A 518 -6.79 -11.00 -12.91
N ASP A 519 -6.82 -11.18 -14.23
CA ASP A 519 -6.26 -12.32 -14.96
C ASP A 519 -5.32 -11.77 -16.06
N LYS A 520 -5.38 -12.25 -17.31
CA LYS A 520 -4.67 -11.65 -18.46
C LYS A 520 -5.13 -10.21 -18.68
N VAL A 521 -6.44 -9.99 -18.52
CA VAL A 521 -7.11 -8.69 -18.45
C VAL A 521 -8.04 -8.69 -17.23
N SER A 522 -8.50 -7.52 -16.80
CA SER A 522 -9.42 -7.44 -15.67
C SER A 522 -10.80 -8.01 -15.99
N TYR A 523 -11.42 -8.66 -15.01
CA TYR A 523 -12.77 -9.22 -15.08
C TYR A 523 -13.61 -8.86 -13.84
N THR A 524 -14.89 -9.20 -13.86
CA THR A 524 -15.76 -9.16 -12.69
C THR A 524 -16.65 -10.41 -12.62
N SER A 525 -17.23 -10.66 -11.44
CA SER A 525 -18.30 -11.63 -11.25
C SER A 525 -19.47 -10.95 -10.56
N LEU A 526 -20.61 -10.93 -11.25
CA LEU A 526 -21.86 -10.38 -10.70
C LEU A 526 -22.36 -11.22 -9.53
N THR A 527 -22.15 -12.54 -9.57
CA THR A 527 -22.48 -13.46 -8.47
C THR A 527 -21.65 -13.14 -7.22
N LEU A 528 -20.35 -12.86 -7.37
CA LEU A 528 -19.52 -12.45 -6.24
C LEU A 528 -19.89 -11.05 -5.73
N THR A 529 -20.18 -10.11 -6.64
CA THR A 529 -20.71 -8.79 -6.25
C THR A 529 -21.98 -8.92 -5.40
N GLU A 530 -22.95 -9.73 -5.85
CA GLU A 530 -24.19 -10.02 -5.10
C GLU A 530 -23.89 -10.65 -3.73
N THR A 531 -22.93 -11.58 -3.68
CA THR A 531 -22.47 -12.20 -2.43
C THR A 531 -21.95 -11.15 -1.44
N TYR A 532 -21.05 -10.26 -1.89
CA TYR A 532 -20.47 -9.22 -1.03
C TYR A 532 -21.52 -8.22 -0.54
N VAL A 533 -22.51 -7.88 -1.38
CA VAL A 533 -23.62 -7.02 -0.98
C VAL A 533 -24.48 -7.68 0.10
N LEU A 534 -24.86 -8.95 -0.07
CA LEU A 534 -25.61 -9.70 0.95
C LEU A 534 -24.83 -9.82 2.26
N ALA A 535 -23.53 -10.08 2.17
CA ALA A 535 -22.64 -10.13 3.31
C ALA A 535 -22.53 -8.78 4.04
N ALA A 536 -22.39 -7.68 3.31
CA ALA A 536 -22.35 -6.33 3.87
C ALA A 536 -23.66 -5.98 4.59
N LEU A 537 -24.81 -6.27 3.94
CA LEU A 537 -26.14 -6.10 4.53
C LEU A 537 -26.27 -6.92 5.82
N LYS A 538 -25.92 -8.21 5.80
CA LYS A 538 -26.00 -9.07 7.00
C LYS A 538 -25.10 -8.60 8.13
N SER A 539 -23.87 -8.22 7.79
CA SER A 539 -22.89 -7.76 8.79
C SER A 539 -23.35 -6.48 9.46
N ALA A 540 -23.91 -5.52 8.71
CA ALA A 540 -24.43 -4.28 9.28
C ALA A 540 -25.52 -4.51 10.35
N HIS A 541 -26.40 -5.51 10.16
CA HIS A 541 -27.44 -5.87 11.13
C HIS A 541 -26.92 -6.64 12.34
N THR A 542 -25.81 -7.36 12.17
CA THR A 542 -25.26 -8.19 13.24
C THR A 542 -24.72 -7.28 14.34
N PRO A 543 -25.20 -7.41 15.60
CA PRO A 543 -24.71 -6.58 16.70
C PRO A 543 -23.21 -6.75 16.91
N ARG A 544 -22.60 -5.77 17.57
CA ARG A 544 -21.20 -5.84 18.01
C ARG A 544 -20.93 -7.17 18.74
N GLY A 545 -20.03 -7.97 18.18
CA GLY A 545 -19.58 -9.23 18.76
C GLY A 545 -18.65 -9.03 19.95
N ILE A 546 -17.77 -10.02 20.18
CA ILE A 546 -16.75 -9.97 21.23
C ILE A 546 -15.76 -8.84 20.90
N SER A 547 -15.55 -7.91 21.84
CA SER A 547 -14.56 -6.86 21.67
C SER A 547 -13.14 -7.42 21.80
N VAL A 548 -12.27 -7.11 20.85
CA VAL A 548 -10.87 -7.55 20.79
C VAL A 548 -9.90 -6.37 20.71
N GLY A 549 -8.61 -6.63 20.93
CA GLY A 549 -7.51 -5.66 20.80
C GLY A 549 -7.06 -5.05 22.13
N SER A 550 -7.82 -5.29 23.20
CA SER A 550 -7.52 -4.79 24.54
C SER A 550 -6.22 -5.36 25.13
N SER A 551 -5.79 -6.52 24.63
CA SER A 551 -4.50 -7.14 24.95
C SER A 551 -3.30 -6.42 24.34
N LEU A 552 -3.50 -5.72 23.21
CA LEU A 552 -2.44 -4.99 22.51
C LEU A 552 -2.29 -3.55 23.01
N ALA A 553 -3.41 -2.85 23.20
CA ALA A 553 -3.40 -1.48 23.68
C ALA A 553 -4.70 -1.10 24.39
N ARG A 554 -4.59 -0.25 25.42
CA ARG A 554 -5.74 0.32 26.14
C ARG A 554 -5.91 1.78 25.75
N ILE A 555 -7.06 2.08 25.17
CA ILE A 555 -7.39 3.43 24.72
C ILE A 555 -8.01 4.23 25.88
N PRO A 556 -7.45 5.40 26.26
CA PRO A 556 -8.01 6.24 27.31
C PRO A 556 -9.40 6.76 26.96
N THR A 557 -10.31 6.77 27.93
CA THR A 557 -11.68 7.29 27.75
C THR A 557 -11.75 8.81 27.62
N ASP A 558 -10.67 9.53 27.95
CA ASP A 558 -10.59 10.99 27.93
C ASP A 558 -9.97 11.56 26.63
N ILE A 559 -9.87 10.77 25.56
CA ILE A 559 -9.29 11.19 24.26
C ILE A 559 -9.94 12.47 23.72
N ALA A 560 -11.27 12.58 23.76
CA ALA A 560 -11.98 13.80 23.34
C ALA A 560 -11.51 15.06 24.08
N LYS A 561 -11.08 14.94 25.35
CA LYS A 561 -10.50 16.06 26.12
C LYS A 561 -9.05 16.34 25.70
N ARG A 562 -8.26 15.29 25.43
CA ARG A 562 -6.85 15.39 25.04
C ARG A 562 -6.68 16.12 23.70
N VAL A 563 -7.61 15.95 22.78
CA VAL A 563 -7.50 16.55 21.43
C VAL A 563 -7.87 18.04 21.35
N ARG A 564 -8.63 18.57 22.32
CA ARG A 564 -9.16 19.95 22.28
C ARG A 564 -8.10 21.05 22.10
N ILE A 565 -6.92 20.85 22.66
CA ILE A 565 -5.84 21.84 22.52
C ILE A 565 -5.31 21.86 21.08
N PHE A 566 -5.19 20.70 20.45
CA PHE A 566 -4.71 20.56 19.09
C PHE A 566 -5.73 21.07 18.06
N GLN A 567 -7.02 20.95 18.35
CA GLN A 567 -8.10 21.53 17.52
C GLN A 567 -8.12 23.06 17.50
N LYS A 568 -7.32 23.74 18.33
CA LYS A 568 -7.12 25.20 18.23
C LYS A 568 -6.08 25.58 17.18
N THR A 569 -5.34 24.61 16.65
CA THR A 569 -4.34 24.85 15.61
C THR A 569 -5.04 25.10 14.27
N PRO A 570 -4.59 26.08 13.46
CA PRO A 570 -5.12 26.31 12.12
C PRO A 570 -5.20 25.06 11.23
N LEU A 571 -4.28 24.11 11.37
CA LEU A 571 -4.27 22.87 10.58
C LEU A 571 -5.38 21.89 10.96
N LEU A 572 -5.80 21.84 12.22
CA LEU A 572 -6.78 20.84 12.69
C LEU A 572 -8.15 21.43 13.06
N GLN A 573 -8.29 22.76 13.16
CA GLN A 573 -9.51 23.41 13.64
C GLN A 573 -10.77 23.14 12.80
N SER A 574 -10.61 22.81 11.52
CA SER A 574 -11.73 22.53 10.60
C SER A 574 -12.11 21.06 10.54
N LEU A 575 -11.35 20.17 11.19
CA LEU A 575 -11.58 18.73 11.11
C LEU A 575 -12.69 18.29 12.08
N PRO A 576 -13.50 17.29 11.70
CA PRO A 576 -14.43 16.65 12.61
C PRO A 576 -13.73 16.13 13.87
N ASP A 577 -14.40 16.24 15.03
CA ASP A 577 -13.88 15.74 16.31
C ASP A 577 -13.44 14.28 16.22
N ALA A 578 -14.22 13.44 15.55
CA ALA A 578 -13.93 12.01 15.42
C ALA A 578 -12.61 11.74 14.66
N GLU A 579 -12.28 12.54 13.66
CA GLU A 579 -11.06 12.37 12.86
C GLU A 579 -9.79 12.71 13.67
N VAL A 580 -9.86 13.79 14.46
CA VAL A 580 -8.75 14.17 15.35
C VAL A 580 -8.58 13.15 16.47
N GLN A 581 -9.69 12.63 17.01
CA GLN A 581 -9.66 11.53 18.00
C GLN A 581 -9.06 10.25 17.41
N ALA A 582 -9.41 9.88 16.18
CA ALA A 582 -8.84 8.71 15.50
C ALA A 582 -7.32 8.84 15.34
N SER A 583 -6.83 10.04 14.97
CA SER A 583 -5.39 10.31 14.88
C SER A 583 -4.68 10.19 16.23
N MET A 584 -5.35 10.55 17.33
CA MET A 584 -4.84 10.34 18.69
C MET A 584 -4.85 8.87 19.11
N VAL A 585 -5.85 8.08 18.68
CA VAL A 585 -5.84 6.63 18.89
C VAL A 585 -4.63 6.02 18.18
N GLU A 586 -4.42 6.33 16.90
CA GLU A 586 -3.25 5.84 16.15
C GLU A 586 -1.93 6.22 16.84
N ALA A 587 -1.81 7.47 17.29
CA ALA A 587 -0.65 7.96 18.02
C ALA A 587 -0.34 7.13 19.27
N ILE A 588 -1.37 6.71 20.01
CA ILE A 588 -1.24 5.84 21.18
C ILE A 588 -0.79 4.43 20.77
N LEU A 589 -1.30 3.90 19.66
CA LEU A 589 -0.92 2.57 19.15
C LEU A 589 0.54 2.50 18.69
N PHE A 590 1.15 3.62 18.29
CA PHE A 590 2.59 3.69 18.01
C PHE A 590 3.47 3.70 19.27
N GLN A 591 2.95 4.07 20.45
CA GLN A 591 3.78 4.24 21.66
C GLN A 591 4.54 2.97 22.10
N PRO A 592 3.93 1.76 22.10
CA PRO A 592 4.65 0.53 22.44
C PRO A 592 5.82 0.24 21.48
N LEU A 593 5.67 0.60 20.20
CA LEU A 593 6.70 0.40 19.17
C LEU A 593 7.86 1.37 19.34
N LEU A 594 7.56 2.61 19.73
CA LEU A 594 8.56 3.65 19.95
C LEU A 594 9.38 3.46 21.23
N ASN A 595 9.05 2.47 22.08
CA ASN A 595 9.66 2.15 23.38
C ASN A 595 10.80 3.12 23.77
N PHE A 596 10.42 4.31 24.26
CA PHE A 596 11.33 5.45 24.35
C PHE A 596 12.53 5.22 25.28
N SER A 597 12.50 4.15 26.09
CA SER A 597 13.65 3.71 26.88
C SER A 597 14.73 3.01 26.05
N VAL A 598 14.34 2.34 24.96
CA VAL A 598 15.25 1.68 24.00
C VAL A 598 15.78 2.68 22.97
N LEU A 599 15.00 3.71 22.63
CA LEU A 599 15.46 4.84 21.82
C LEU A 599 16.28 5.87 22.63
N GLU A 600 16.54 5.62 23.91
CA GLU A 600 17.29 6.53 24.74
C GLU A 600 18.79 6.38 24.45
N ILE A 601 19.38 7.40 23.82
CA ILE A 601 20.83 7.47 23.58
C ILE A 601 21.50 8.22 24.72
N LEU A 602 20.78 9.21 25.28
CA LEU A 602 21.28 10.14 26.28
C LEU A 602 20.66 9.82 27.64
N PRO A 603 21.45 9.60 28.71
CA PRO A 603 20.92 9.15 30.00
C PRO A 603 19.93 10.13 30.63
N ARG A 604 18.68 9.71 30.91
CA ARG A 604 17.64 10.55 31.55
C ARG A 604 17.97 11.03 32.97
N ASN A 605 18.94 10.45 33.65
CA ASN A 605 19.44 11.04 34.90
C ASN A 605 20.15 12.39 34.67
N MET A 606 20.49 12.71 33.43
CA MET A 606 21.09 13.98 33.02
C MET A 606 20.07 15.00 32.47
N VAL A 607 18.83 14.61 32.16
CA VAL A 607 17.79 15.48 31.54
C VAL A 607 16.39 15.25 32.12
N LYS A 608 15.66 16.34 32.42
CA LYS A 608 14.24 16.28 32.87
C LYS A 608 13.33 16.08 31.67
N GLY A 609 13.07 14.84 31.29
CA GLY A 609 12.26 14.54 30.11
C GLY A 609 10.90 15.28 30.06
N GLY A 610 10.55 15.79 28.87
CA GLY A 610 9.34 16.58 28.61
C GLY A 610 8.06 15.81 28.26
N THR A 611 7.01 16.55 27.83
CA THR A 611 5.70 15.98 27.42
C THR A 611 5.67 15.45 25.98
N TYR A 612 6.79 15.58 25.26
CA TYR A 612 6.99 15.23 23.86
C TYR A 612 6.66 13.79 23.45
N PRO A 613 6.86 12.75 24.30
CA PRO A 613 6.44 11.38 23.96
C PRO A 613 4.96 11.24 23.58
N SER A 614 4.10 12.14 24.07
CA SER A 614 2.68 12.17 23.74
C SER A 614 2.34 13.03 22.51
N ILE A 615 3.17 14.03 22.20
CA ILE A 615 2.93 15.00 21.13
C ILE A 615 3.50 14.48 19.81
N ILE A 616 4.69 13.87 19.84
CA ILE A 616 5.38 13.40 18.64
C ILE A 616 4.48 12.49 17.81
N PRO A 617 3.96 11.35 18.32
CA PRO A 617 3.20 10.45 17.47
C PRO A 617 1.93 11.12 16.93
N PHE A 618 1.29 11.98 17.74
CA PHE A 618 0.07 12.69 17.33
C PHE A 618 0.30 13.68 16.17
N THR A 619 1.39 14.45 16.18
CA THR A 619 1.68 15.38 15.07
C THR A 619 1.88 14.66 13.75
N TRP A 620 2.60 13.52 13.76
CA TRP A 620 2.80 12.71 12.57
C TRP A 620 1.49 12.04 12.10
N THR A 621 0.74 11.36 12.98
CA THR A 621 -0.50 10.68 12.59
C THR A 621 -1.60 11.65 12.16
N SER A 622 -1.79 12.77 12.88
CA SER A 622 -2.83 13.75 12.53
C SER A 622 -2.60 14.42 11.18
N CYS A 623 -1.36 14.79 10.85
CA CYS A 623 -1.05 15.33 9.53
C CYS A 623 -1.20 14.27 8.43
N ASN A 624 -0.82 13.01 8.68
CA ASN A 624 -0.96 11.92 7.72
C ASN A 624 -2.44 11.67 7.39
N ASN A 625 -3.27 11.56 8.42
CA ASN A 625 -4.69 11.28 8.27
C ASN A 625 -5.41 12.47 7.63
N ARG A 626 -5.25 13.69 8.17
CA ARG A 626 -5.94 14.91 7.69
C ARG A 626 -5.92 15.09 6.18
N ALA A 627 -4.75 14.93 5.57
CA ALA A 627 -4.54 15.17 4.13
C ALA A 627 -4.47 13.87 3.32
N ARG A 628 -4.84 12.72 3.94
CA ARG A 628 -4.86 11.40 3.31
C ARG A 628 -3.52 11.08 2.64
N PHE A 629 -2.40 11.40 3.29
CA PHE A 629 -1.08 11.21 2.68
C PHE A 629 -0.75 9.74 2.47
N HIS A 630 -1.29 8.84 3.30
CA HIS A 630 -1.07 7.40 3.24
C HIS A 630 0.42 7.04 3.14
N VAL A 631 1.27 7.74 3.90
CA VAL A 631 2.68 7.33 4.03
C VAL A 631 2.77 5.99 4.74
N SER A 632 3.80 5.21 4.43
CA SER A 632 4.00 3.91 5.07
C SER A 632 4.17 4.03 6.59
N ALA A 633 3.73 3.01 7.33
CA ALA A 633 3.89 3.00 8.79
C ALA A 633 5.37 2.97 9.21
N SER A 634 6.24 2.39 8.38
CA SER A 634 7.70 2.47 8.54
C SER A 634 8.21 3.92 8.47
N TYR A 635 7.75 4.72 7.49
CA TYR A 635 8.13 6.12 7.39
C TYR A 635 7.66 6.92 8.62
N LEU A 636 6.42 6.70 9.07
CA LEU A 636 5.89 7.31 10.30
C LEU A 636 6.77 6.99 11.50
N TYR A 637 7.11 5.71 11.69
CA TYR A 637 7.96 5.26 12.79
C TYR A 637 9.34 5.90 12.76
N GLU A 638 10.02 5.88 11.61
CA GLU A 638 11.37 6.45 11.45
C GLU A 638 11.37 7.94 11.77
N MET A 639 10.37 8.69 11.28
CA MET A 639 10.27 10.12 11.55
C MET A 639 9.85 10.45 12.99
N MET A 640 9.02 9.62 13.62
CA MET A 640 8.71 9.74 15.05
C MET A 640 9.95 9.46 15.92
N ALA A 641 10.73 8.43 15.60
CA ALA A 641 11.97 8.11 16.30
C ALA A 641 13.00 9.23 16.13
N LEU A 642 13.17 9.75 14.91
CA LEU A 642 14.03 10.90 14.63
C LEU A 642 13.62 12.12 15.44
N SER A 643 12.34 12.45 15.47
CA SER A 643 11.81 13.56 16.27
C SER A 643 12.14 13.38 17.75
N PHE A 644 12.09 12.15 18.26
CA PHE A 644 12.47 11.87 19.65
C PHE A 644 13.98 12.08 19.89
N TYR A 645 14.84 11.65 18.96
CA TYR A 645 16.27 11.90 19.04
C TYR A 645 16.61 13.40 19.02
N THR A 646 15.88 14.21 18.24
CA THR A 646 16.11 15.65 18.21
C THR A 646 15.82 16.32 19.55
N TYR A 647 14.76 15.91 20.25
CA TYR A 647 14.49 16.43 21.60
C TYR A 647 15.55 16.00 22.62
N GLN A 648 16.02 14.75 22.55
CA GLN A 648 17.08 14.29 23.46
C GLN A 648 18.36 15.10 23.29
N VAL A 649 18.81 15.30 22.04
CA VAL A 649 20.08 16.00 21.80
C VAL A 649 19.97 17.49 22.10
N ASP A 650 18.82 18.11 21.83
CA ASP A 650 18.53 19.50 22.21
C ASP A 650 18.61 19.68 23.75
N GLU A 651 17.88 18.86 24.51
CA GLU A 651 17.94 18.89 25.99
C GLU A 651 19.36 18.63 26.52
N PHE A 652 20.11 17.70 25.91
CA PHE A 652 21.49 17.40 26.31
C PHE A 652 22.46 18.54 26.02
N MET A 653 22.37 19.15 24.83
CA MET A 653 23.24 20.25 24.46
C MET A 653 23.01 21.45 25.36
N GLU A 654 21.76 21.76 25.70
CA GLU A 654 21.43 22.87 26.60
C GLU A 654 21.75 22.58 28.07
N ALA A 655 21.37 21.42 28.61
CA ALA A 655 21.47 21.14 30.04
C ALA A 655 22.81 20.55 30.48
N VAL A 656 23.57 19.94 29.56
CA VAL A 656 24.81 19.20 29.88
C VAL A 656 26.02 19.76 29.14
N ALA A 657 25.96 19.88 27.81
CA ALA A 657 27.11 20.33 27.03
C ALA A 657 27.40 21.83 27.26
N ALA A 658 26.37 22.68 27.26
CA ALA A 658 26.53 24.12 27.46
C ALA A 658 27.20 24.45 28.80
N PRO A 659 26.78 23.89 29.95
CA PRO A 659 27.45 24.15 31.23
C PRO A 659 28.87 23.57 31.29
N ALA A 660 29.12 22.40 30.71
CA ALA A 660 30.44 21.74 30.73
C ALA A 660 31.51 22.50 29.92
N PHE A 661 31.08 23.17 28.85
CA PHE A 661 31.96 23.94 27.96
C PHE A 661 31.78 25.46 28.11
N GLN A 662 31.27 25.94 29.24
CA GLN A 662 31.13 27.36 29.48
C GLN A 662 32.48 28.08 29.35
N GLY A 663 32.57 29.06 28.43
CA GLY A 663 33.81 29.75 28.11
C GLY A 663 34.80 28.97 27.22
N ARG A 664 34.46 27.74 26.82
CA ARG A 664 35.24 26.82 25.96
C ARG A 664 34.44 26.36 24.72
N ILE A 665 33.50 27.16 24.22
CA ILE A 665 32.65 26.80 23.07
C ILE A 665 33.43 26.39 21.81
N PRO A 666 34.60 26.99 21.46
CA PRO A 666 35.41 26.51 20.34
C PRO A 666 35.86 25.05 20.50
N GLU A 667 36.09 24.56 21.73
CA GLU A 667 36.44 23.18 22.02
C GLU A 667 35.23 22.26 21.82
N LEU A 668 34.03 22.67 22.26
CA LEU A 668 32.78 21.95 21.99
C LEU A 668 32.52 21.81 20.48
N CYS A 669 32.69 22.90 19.72
CA CYS A 669 32.57 22.87 18.26
C CYS A 669 33.55 21.88 17.61
N GLN A 670 34.79 21.80 18.10
CA GLN A 670 35.77 20.84 17.61
C GLN A 670 35.39 19.39 17.98
N LEU A 671 34.87 19.18 19.19
CA LEU A 671 34.38 17.90 19.66
C LEU A 671 33.19 17.41 18.80
N VAL A 672 32.23 18.28 18.50
CA VAL A 672 31.11 18.00 17.58
C VAL A 672 31.61 17.59 16.19
N ARG A 673 32.52 18.36 15.59
CA ARG A 673 33.10 18.01 14.26
C ARG A 673 33.78 16.64 14.28
N THR A 674 34.49 16.35 15.36
CA THR A 674 35.20 15.06 15.52
C THR A 674 34.21 13.91 15.69
N ALA A 675 33.15 14.10 16.48
CA ALA A 675 32.10 13.10 16.69
C ALA A 675 31.35 12.79 15.40
N VAL A 676 30.98 13.81 14.61
CA VAL A 676 30.32 13.61 13.31
C VAL A 676 31.23 12.88 12.34
N ALA A 677 32.46 13.36 12.13
CA ALA A 677 33.39 12.75 11.18
C ALA A 677 33.67 11.28 11.52
N ARG A 678 33.88 10.96 12.80
CA ARG A 678 34.13 9.56 13.24
C ARG A 678 32.88 8.69 13.15
N GLY A 679 31.73 9.21 13.60
CA GLY A 679 30.45 8.49 13.57
C GLY A 679 30.06 8.10 12.15
N THR A 680 30.25 9.00 11.17
CA THR A 680 29.98 8.71 9.76
C THR A 680 30.99 7.72 9.17
N ALA A 681 32.29 7.91 9.44
CA ALA A 681 33.34 7.03 8.90
C ALA A 681 33.18 5.56 9.36
N ASP A 682 32.89 5.35 10.64
CA ASP A 682 32.75 4.01 11.23
C ASP A 682 31.55 3.23 10.67
N VAL A 683 30.51 3.92 10.17
CA VAL A 683 29.35 3.30 9.51
C VAL A 683 29.68 2.88 8.07
N GLY A 684 30.60 3.59 7.41
CA GLY A 684 31.02 3.34 6.02
C GLY A 684 31.99 2.18 5.83
N SER A 685 32.78 1.84 6.85
CA SER A 685 33.66 0.67 6.84
C SER A 685 32.89 -0.61 7.18
N ASN A 686 32.85 -1.59 6.27
CA ASN A 686 32.38 -2.93 6.59
C ASN A 686 33.11 -3.44 7.84
N GLU A 687 32.36 -3.98 8.81
CA GLU A 687 32.87 -4.60 10.04
C GLU A 687 33.88 -5.69 9.71
N THR A 688 35.16 -5.35 9.60
CA THR A 688 36.33 -6.23 9.66
C THR A 688 37.60 -5.38 9.63
N ALA A 689 37.76 -4.47 10.60
CA ALA A 689 39.07 -3.88 10.88
C ALA A 689 39.17 -3.50 12.36
N ASN A 690 39.85 -4.38 13.09
CA ASN A 690 40.69 -4.09 14.26
C ASN A 690 40.05 -3.41 15.49
N ASN A 691 39.64 -4.27 16.41
CA ASN A 691 40.03 -4.14 17.82
C ASN A 691 41.56 -4.04 17.93
N GLN A 692 42.15 -2.85 17.74
CA GLN A 692 43.47 -2.48 18.27
C GLN A 692 43.79 -1.02 17.90
N GLU A 693 43.33 -0.10 18.74
CA GLU A 693 44.14 1.03 19.24
C GLU A 693 43.37 1.66 20.39
N LYS A 694 43.43 1.01 21.56
CA LYS A 694 43.20 1.70 22.84
C LYS A 694 44.39 2.63 23.04
N ASN A 695 44.37 3.79 22.40
CA ASN A 695 45.16 4.91 22.89
C ASN A 695 44.59 5.26 24.26
N HIS A 696 45.44 5.12 25.28
CA HIS A 696 45.18 5.61 26.63
C HIS A 696 44.87 7.10 26.54
N ILE A 697 43.59 7.45 26.57
CA ILE A 697 43.10 8.81 26.72
C ILE A 697 42.54 8.91 28.14
N ASP A 698 43.05 9.90 28.88
CA ASP A 698 42.78 10.19 30.29
C ASP A 698 41.26 10.27 30.56
N PRO A 699 40.73 9.84 31.72
CA PRO A 699 39.29 9.90 32.01
C PRO A 699 38.89 11.33 32.37
N SER A 700 38.73 12.19 31.36
CA SER A 700 38.14 13.52 31.47
C SER A 700 36.65 13.49 31.09
N GLY A 701 35.81 14.32 31.71
CA GLY A 701 34.38 14.43 31.40
C GLY A 701 34.08 14.78 29.93
N ASP A 702 35.02 15.38 29.21
CA ASP A 702 34.90 15.68 27.78
C ASP A 702 34.83 14.38 26.92
N ASN A 703 35.37 13.24 27.38
CA ASN A 703 35.28 11.96 26.67
C ASN A 703 33.88 11.35 26.72
N GLU A 704 33.19 11.47 27.87
CA GLU A 704 31.82 10.98 28.02
C GLU A 704 30.87 11.76 27.09
N LEU A 705 31.06 13.09 26.99
CA LEU A 705 30.27 13.94 26.08
C LEU A 705 30.57 13.61 24.60
N PHE A 706 31.82 13.31 24.27
CA PHE A 706 32.18 12.81 22.94
C PHE A 706 31.47 11.49 22.62
N ASP A 707 31.51 10.50 23.51
CA ASP A 707 30.92 9.18 23.28
C ASP A 707 29.40 9.28 23.05
N LEU A 708 28.71 10.16 23.77
CA LEU A 708 27.27 10.40 23.60
C LEU A 708 26.94 11.05 22.25
N LEU A 709 27.67 12.09 21.85
CA LEU A 709 27.49 12.74 20.54
C LEU A 709 27.87 11.80 19.38
N TYR A 710 28.95 11.03 19.54
CA TYR A 710 29.37 10.01 18.60
C TYR A 710 28.29 8.94 18.44
N GLN A 711 27.71 8.46 19.54
CA GLN A 711 26.65 7.45 19.50
C GLN A 711 25.38 7.99 18.84
N PHE A 712 24.99 9.25 19.09
CA PHE A 712 23.89 9.91 18.39
C PHE A 712 24.11 9.90 16.87
N VAL A 713 25.27 10.37 16.40
CA VAL A 713 25.60 10.37 14.97
C VAL A 713 25.59 8.95 14.40
N LYS A 714 26.18 7.98 15.12
CA LYS A 714 26.26 6.59 14.68
C LYS A 714 24.88 5.95 14.50
N VAL A 715 23.92 6.25 15.38
CA VAL A 715 22.54 5.76 15.26
C VAL A 715 21.86 6.34 14.02
N ILE A 716 21.99 7.65 13.80
CA ILE A 716 21.39 8.33 12.64
C ILE A 716 22.00 7.84 11.32
N MET A 717 23.33 7.87 11.20
CA MET A 717 24.04 7.50 9.98
C MET A 717 23.99 5.99 9.73
N GLY A 718 23.95 5.19 10.80
CA GLY A 718 23.89 3.72 10.77
C GLY A 718 22.53 3.15 10.37
N ASN A 719 21.49 3.97 10.28
CA ASN A 719 20.15 3.53 9.93
C ASN A 719 20.15 2.82 8.55
N PRO A 720 19.50 1.64 8.41
CA PRO A 720 19.50 0.89 7.16
C PRO A 720 18.98 1.69 5.95
N PHE A 721 17.97 2.53 6.13
CA PHE A 721 17.44 3.36 5.05
C PHE A 721 18.46 4.40 4.61
N VAL A 722 19.09 5.10 5.56
CA VAL A 722 20.15 6.08 5.31
C VAL A 722 21.33 5.43 4.57
N ARG A 723 21.82 4.29 5.06
CA ARG A 723 22.92 3.54 4.42
C ARG A 723 22.61 3.15 2.98
N SER A 724 21.34 2.94 2.69
CA SER A 724 20.85 2.53 1.39
C SER A 724 20.51 3.70 0.46
N ALA A 725 20.48 4.94 0.96
CA ALA A 725 20.22 6.14 0.18
C ALA A 725 21.40 6.50 -0.74
N SER A 726 21.18 7.47 -1.64
CA SER A 726 22.25 7.96 -2.53
C SER A 726 23.44 8.52 -1.74
N SER A 727 24.64 8.56 -2.34
CA SER A 727 25.77 9.23 -1.70
C SER A 727 25.48 10.71 -1.46
N TRP A 728 24.81 11.37 -2.42
CA TRP A 728 24.45 12.78 -2.28
C TRP A 728 23.55 13.05 -1.07
N ASP A 729 22.48 12.27 -0.91
CA ASP A 729 21.54 12.46 0.22
C ASP A 729 22.20 12.13 1.55
N ARG A 730 23.09 11.13 1.59
CA ARG A 730 23.90 10.82 2.78
C ARG A 730 24.86 11.95 3.14
N ASP A 731 25.58 12.49 2.17
CA ASP A 731 26.50 13.61 2.38
C ASP A 731 25.74 14.87 2.81
N ALA A 732 24.53 15.08 2.27
CA ALA A 732 23.64 16.16 2.71
C ALA A 732 23.21 15.97 4.16
N LEU A 733 22.76 14.76 4.54
CA LEU A 733 22.40 14.45 5.91
C LEU A 733 23.58 14.64 6.88
N GLU A 734 24.80 14.24 6.49
CA GLU A 734 26.01 14.48 7.29
C GLU A 734 26.23 15.99 7.51
N ARG A 735 26.17 16.80 6.44
CA ARG A 735 26.32 18.26 6.52
C ARG A 735 25.27 18.88 7.42
N GLU A 736 24.00 18.51 7.26
CA GLU A 736 22.89 19.05 8.06
C GLU A 736 22.96 18.60 9.53
N THR A 737 23.40 17.36 9.79
CA THR A 737 23.63 16.86 11.17
C THR A 737 24.73 17.67 11.85
N GLN A 738 25.85 17.90 11.16
CA GLN A 738 26.93 18.73 11.70
C GLN A 738 26.48 20.17 11.89
N GLY A 739 25.74 20.73 10.92
CA GLY A 739 25.17 22.07 10.98
C GLY A 739 24.27 22.27 12.19
N TYR A 740 23.35 21.32 12.43
CA TYR A 740 22.44 21.33 13.57
C TYR A 740 23.16 21.37 14.92
N LEU A 741 24.13 20.47 15.14
CA LEU A 741 24.88 20.40 16.40
C LEU A 741 25.79 21.64 16.62
N LEU A 742 26.38 22.17 15.55
CA LEU A 742 27.17 23.40 15.62
C LEU A 742 26.29 24.63 15.86
N ALA A 743 25.10 24.69 15.28
CA ALA A 743 24.16 25.78 15.49
C ALA A 743 23.67 25.84 16.95
N GLN A 744 23.47 24.69 17.61
CA GLN A 744 23.22 24.63 19.05
C GLN A 744 24.38 25.23 19.87
N SER A 745 25.61 24.88 19.52
CA SER A 745 26.81 25.46 20.15
C SER A 745 26.90 26.99 19.94
N ALA A 746 26.54 27.48 18.75
CA ALA A 746 26.52 28.90 18.44
C ALA A 746 25.40 29.66 19.18
N GLN A 747 24.20 29.08 19.32
CA GLN A 747 23.09 29.67 20.08
C GLN A 747 23.43 29.82 21.58
N ILE A 748 24.18 28.87 22.15
CA ILE A 748 24.70 28.95 23.52
C ILE A 748 25.62 30.16 23.66
N GLU A 749 26.58 30.33 22.75
CA GLU A 749 27.50 31.47 22.74
C GLU A 749 26.75 32.81 22.56
N ASP A 750 25.77 32.82 21.67
CA ASP A 750 24.93 33.98 21.39
C ASP A 750 24.12 34.39 22.63
N SER A 751 23.58 33.42 23.36
CA SER A 751 22.85 33.64 24.61
C SER A 751 23.77 34.15 25.72
N ASP A 752 24.98 33.60 25.86
CA ASP A 752 25.99 34.08 26.81
C ASP A 752 26.45 35.51 26.51
N ARG A 753 26.57 35.85 25.22
CA ARG A 753 26.86 37.21 24.77
C ARG A 753 25.71 38.16 25.10
N PHE A 754 24.46 37.75 24.85
CA PHE A 754 23.27 38.52 25.19
C PHE A 754 23.16 38.79 26.70
N LYS A 755 23.41 37.78 27.56
CA LYS A 755 23.44 37.93 29.02
C LYS A 755 24.40 39.03 29.50
N LYS A 756 25.49 39.28 28.77
CA LYS A 756 26.45 40.36 29.06
C LYS A 756 25.98 41.73 28.57
N GLN A 757 25.10 41.79 27.57
CA GLN A 757 24.60 43.02 26.95
C GLN A 757 23.36 43.59 27.65
N GLY A 758 22.58 42.75 28.34
CA GLY A 758 21.42 43.17 29.13
C GLY A 758 20.12 43.04 28.35
N THR A 759 19.61 44.13 27.76
CA THR A 759 18.21 44.21 27.31
C THR A 759 17.98 44.23 25.80
N SER A 760 18.99 44.58 25.00
CA SER A 760 18.92 44.46 23.53
C SER A 760 20.13 43.71 23.00
N ALA A 761 19.86 42.74 22.14
CA ALA A 761 20.88 41.92 21.50
C ALA A 761 21.57 42.69 20.37
N SER A 762 22.89 42.83 20.47
CA SER A 762 23.75 43.32 19.40
C SER A 762 24.73 42.22 19.01
N MET A 763 24.30 41.40 18.04
CA MET A 763 25.03 40.20 17.60
C MET A 763 26.02 40.48 16.46
N GLY A 764 26.01 41.71 15.91
CA GLY A 764 26.82 42.07 14.73
C GLY A 764 26.21 41.60 13.40
N LEU A 765 24.97 41.10 13.44
CA LEU A 765 24.16 40.68 12.30
C LEU A 765 22.77 41.32 12.40
N SER A 766 22.10 41.49 11.27
CA SER A 766 20.67 41.80 11.26
C SER A 766 19.86 40.59 11.72
N PHE A 767 18.65 40.82 12.21
CA PHE A 767 17.72 39.74 12.57
C PHE A 767 17.52 38.74 11.41
N PHE A 768 17.37 39.24 10.17
CA PHE A 768 17.26 38.40 8.97
C PHE A 768 18.45 37.46 8.80
N ASN A 769 19.68 37.98 8.90
CA ASN A 769 20.89 37.17 8.73
C ASN A 769 21.09 36.18 9.87
N TRP A 770 20.70 36.54 11.09
CA TRP A 770 20.77 35.63 12.23
C TRP A 770 19.77 34.48 12.10
N VAL A 771 18.52 34.78 11.73
CA VAL A 771 17.48 33.75 11.61
C VAL A 771 17.75 32.79 10.45
N HIS A 772 18.31 33.26 9.32
CA HIS A 772 18.58 32.43 8.14
C HIS A 772 19.86 31.58 8.23
N ASN A 773 20.75 31.83 9.18
CA ASN A 773 22.04 31.12 9.27
C ASN A 773 22.21 30.36 10.57
N VAL A 774 22.25 31.07 11.70
CA VAL A 774 22.55 30.43 13.00
C VAL A 774 21.28 29.81 13.57
N SER A 775 20.16 30.53 13.51
CA SER A 775 18.98 30.18 14.28
C SER A 775 18.04 29.17 13.60
N SER A 776 17.91 29.20 12.27
CA SER A 776 17.11 28.20 11.53
C SER A 776 17.75 26.82 11.56
N TYR A 777 19.08 26.74 11.56
CA TYR A 777 19.84 25.49 11.71
C TYR A 777 19.86 24.98 13.16
N HIS A 778 19.64 25.85 14.15
CA HIS A 778 19.40 25.42 15.54
C HIS A 778 18.09 24.63 15.68
N ILE A 779 17.11 24.89 14.82
CA ILE A 779 15.90 24.08 14.76
C ILE A 779 16.21 22.83 13.93
N ALA A 780 15.77 21.67 14.39
CA ALA A 780 16.07 20.39 13.74
C ALA A 780 15.47 20.23 12.31
N ALA A 781 14.75 21.21 11.78
CA ALA A 781 14.03 21.09 10.52
C ALA A 781 14.92 20.74 9.31
N PRO A 782 16.07 21.43 9.04
CA PRO A 782 16.96 21.06 7.94
C PRO A 782 17.55 19.65 8.06
N PHE A 783 18.00 19.30 9.27
CA PHE A 783 18.47 17.96 9.60
C PHE A 783 17.41 16.87 9.35
N CYS A 784 16.19 17.07 9.88
CA CYS A 784 15.10 16.13 9.70
C CYS A 784 14.63 16.03 8.24
N PHE A 785 14.71 17.13 7.47
CA PHE A 785 14.38 17.13 6.06
C PHE A 785 15.40 16.33 5.25
N ALA A 786 16.70 16.48 5.52
CA ALA A 786 17.73 15.66 4.90
C ALA A 786 17.58 14.15 5.22
N TYR A 787 17.17 13.81 6.45
CA TYR A 787 16.87 12.42 6.82
C TYR A 787 15.65 11.89 6.06
N SER A 788 14.57 12.69 5.97
CA SER A 788 13.38 12.39 5.18
C SER A 788 13.73 12.14 3.70
N ASN A 789 14.66 12.92 3.13
CA ASN A 789 15.14 12.71 1.76
C ASN A 789 15.85 11.36 1.60
N CYS A 790 16.65 10.94 2.58
CA CYS A 790 17.25 9.60 2.61
C CYS A 790 16.17 8.50 2.64
N LEU A 791 15.14 8.66 3.47
CA LEU A 791 14.02 7.71 3.56
C LEU A 791 13.27 7.61 2.22
N MET A 792 12.88 8.75 1.63
CA MET A 792 12.18 8.80 0.34
C MET A 792 13.01 8.15 -0.77
N GLY A 793 14.30 8.49 -0.86
CA GLY A 793 15.23 7.90 -1.82
C GLY A 793 15.32 6.38 -1.66
N ALA A 794 15.45 5.89 -0.43
CA ALA A 794 15.59 4.48 -0.10
C ALA A 794 14.32 3.64 -0.31
N THR A 795 13.14 4.21 -0.05
CA THR A 795 11.87 3.47 0.01
C THR A 795 11.03 3.58 -1.26
N LEU A 796 11.11 4.70 -1.99
CA LEU A 796 10.27 4.94 -3.17
C LEU A 796 10.98 4.65 -4.49
N THR A 797 12.31 4.47 -4.48
CA THR A 797 13.11 4.40 -5.70
C THR A 797 13.73 3.01 -5.85
N PRO A 798 13.56 2.34 -7.01
CA PRO A 798 14.30 1.13 -7.34
C PRO A 798 15.82 1.35 -7.26
N SER A 799 16.59 0.27 -7.11
CA SER A 799 18.03 0.29 -6.74
C SER A 799 18.99 1.13 -7.60
N THR A 800 18.58 1.61 -8.77
CA THR A 800 19.40 2.43 -9.67
C THR A 800 19.09 3.92 -9.48
N ASN A 801 20.07 4.66 -8.94
CA ASN A 801 20.01 6.09 -8.58
C ASN A 801 18.89 6.47 -7.59
N ARG A 802 19.19 6.33 -6.29
CA ARG A 802 18.28 6.63 -5.18
C ARG A 802 18.25 8.10 -4.76
N GLU A 803 18.71 9.03 -5.60
CA GLU A 803 18.64 10.47 -5.30
C GLU A 803 17.18 10.93 -5.19
N CYS A 804 16.84 11.59 -4.08
CA CYS A 804 15.50 12.13 -3.86
C CYS A 804 15.18 13.31 -4.79
N PHE A 805 16.16 14.18 -5.00
CA PHE A 805 16.11 15.30 -5.94
C PHE A 805 17.29 15.18 -6.89
N SER A 806 17.03 15.09 -8.19
CA SER A 806 18.02 14.70 -9.19
C SER A 806 18.63 15.88 -9.95
N THR A 807 17.90 16.99 -10.06
CA THR A 807 18.36 18.18 -10.81
C THR A 807 18.81 19.31 -9.89
N ALA A 808 19.62 20.23 -10.43
CA ALA A 808 20.04 21.43 -9.70
C ALA A 808 18.84 22.31 -9.30
N THR A 809 17.83 22.40 -10.17
CA THR A 809 16.59 23.14 -9.91
C THR A 809 15.80 22.50 -8.76
N GLU A 810 15.61 21.19 -8.79
CA GLU A 810 14.93 20.46 -7.70
C GLU A 810 15.64 20.65 -6.36
N LYS A 811 16.97 20.46 -6.33
CA LYS A 811 17.78 20.62 -5.12
C LYS A 811 17.67 22.04 -4.56
N TYR A 812 17.81 23.06 -5.41
CA TYR A 812 17.71 24.45 -5.00
C TYR A 812 16.33 24.80 -4.42
N LEU A 813 15.26 24.37 -5.10
CA LEU A 813 13.90 24.64 -4.64
C LEU A 813 13.55 23.87 -3.36
N ALA A 814 14.02 22.62 -3.21
CA ALA A 814 13.85 21.84 -1.99
C ALA A 814 14.57 22.49 -0.79
N GLU A 815 15.80 22.95 -0.98
CA GLU A 815 16.54 23.71 0.03
C GLU A 815 15.85 25.04 0.36
N ALA A 816 15.31 25.75 -0.63
CA ALA A 816 14.56 26.99 -0.40
C ALA A 816 13.28 26.75 0.43
N VAL A 817 12.50 25.71 0.11
CA VAL A 817 11.34 25.30 0.91
C VAL A 817 11.76 25.03 2.36
N CYS A 818 12.82 24.25 2.55
CA CYS A 818 13.30 23.89 3.88
C CYS A 818 13.85 25.08 4.67
N ALA A 819 14.57 26.01 4.03
CA ALA A 819 15.12 27.19 4.66
C ALA A 819 14.03 28.12 5.22
N HIS A 820 13.02 28.41 4.40
CA HIS A 820 11.86 29.22 4.82
C HIS A 820 11.06 28.51 5.93
N LEU A 821 10.91 27.18 5.83
CA LEU A 821 10.26 26.37 6.87
C LEU A 821 11.03 26.45 8.20
N GLY A 822 12.36 26.32 8.17
CA GLY A 822 13.22 26.45 9.35
C GLY A 822 13.14 27.83 10.01
N CYS A 823 13.13 28.91 9.22
CA CYS A 823 12.97 30.29 9.72
C CYS A 823 11.61 30.48 10.39
N MET A 824 10.53 30.02 9.75
CA MET A 824 9.18 30.05 10.34
C MET A 824 9.15 29.31 11.68
N CYS A 825 9.70 28.10 11.73
CA CYS A 825 9.71 27.28 12.95
C CYS A 825 10.51 27.93 14.07
N ARG A 826 11.65 28.56 13.77
CA ARG A 826 12.42 29.30 14.77
C ARG A 826 11.60 30.45 15.37
N MET A 827 10.94 31.23 14.52
CA MET A 827 10.12 32.36 14.99
C MET A 827 8.92 31.88 15.83
N TYR A 828 8.29 30.75 15.47
CA TYR A 828 7.24 30.15 16.28
C TYR A 828 7.74 29.62 17.63
N ASN A 829 8.91 28.98 17.64
CA ASN A 829 9.55 28.54 18.88
C ASN A 829 9.78 29.74 19.81
N ASP A 830 10.43 30.80 19.32
CA ASP A 830 10.70 32.04 20.08
C ASP A 830 9.42 32.73 20.60
N LEU A 831 8.32 32.66 19.85
CA LEU A 831 7.02 33.19 20.30
C LEU A 831 6.44 32.39 21.49
N GLY A 832 6.58 31.07 21.45
CA GLY A 832 6.10 30.16 22.49
C GLY A 832 6.97 30.20 23.73
N SER A 833 8.29 30.19 23.57
CA SER A 833 9.29 30.14 24.63
C SER A 833 9.58 31.47 25.31
N TRP A 834 9.03 32.60 24.84
CA TRP A 834 9.33 33.95 25.33
C TRP A 834 9.46 34.06 26.87
N ALA A 835 8.50 33.53 27.61
CA ALA A 835 8.50 33.63 29.07
C ALA A 835 9.67 32.84 29.71
N ARG A 836 9.99 31.68 29.15
CA ARG A 836 11.10 30.83 29.57
C ARG A 836 12.44 31.50 29.23
N ASP A 837 12.61 31.90 27.97
CA ASP A 837 13.88 32.49 27.50
C ASP A 837 14.23 33.77 28.27
N ARG A 838 13.22 34.60 28.58
CA ARG A 838 13.40 35.78 29.43
C ARG A 838 13.84 35.40 30.86
N GLY A 839 13.31 34.31 31.41
CA GLY A 839 13.67 33.82 32.74
C GLY A 839 15.07 33.22 32.81
N GLU A 840 15.48 32.50 31.77
CA GLU A 840 16.78 31.82 31.66
C GLU A 840 17.89 32.74 31.08
N GLY A 841 17.50 33.90 30.54
CA GLY A 841 18.38 34.85 29.89
C GLY A 841 18.86 34.39 28.51
N ASN A 842 18.10 33.52 27.84
CA ASN A 842 18.45 33.01 26.52
C ASN A 842 18.14 34.06 25.43
N LEU A 843 18.93 34.05 24.35
CA LEU A 843 18.66 34.93 23.22
C LEU A 843 17.38 34.48 22.49
N ASN A 844 16.47 35.43 22.25
CA ASN A 844 15.19 35.24 21.59
C ASN A 844 15.06 36.29 20.48
N SER A 845 14.35 35.96 19.40
CA SER A 845 14.07 36.87 18.27
C SER A 845 13.67 38.29 18.71
N ILE A 846 12.84 38.46 19.74
CA ILE A 846 12.33 39.80 20.11
C ILE A 846 13.34 40.67 20.89
N HIS A 847 14.51 40.13 21.25
CA HIS A 847 15.61 40.91 21.86
C HIS A 847 16.39 41.75 20.84
N PHE A 848 16.24 41.45 19.54
CA PHE A 848 16.88 42.21 18.47
C PHE A 848 16.37 43.65 18.42
N ALA A 849 17.29 44.60 18.23
CA ALA A 849 16.98 46.04 18.23
C ALA A 849 15.95 46.41 17.14
N GLU A 850 15.86 45.65 16.04
CA GLU A 850 14.84 45.84 14.99
C GLU A 850 13.39 45.73 15.49
N PHE A 851 13.15 45.05 16.62
CA PHE A 851 11.81 44.96 17.23
C PHE A 851 11.46 46.14 18.15
N GLY A 852 12.43 47.01 18.46
CA GLY A 852 12.29 48.21 19.29
C GLY A 852 12.92 48.09 20.69
N GLY A 853 13.05 49.23 21.37
CA GLY A 853 13.64 49.32 22.71
C GLY A 853 12.74 48.78 23.84
N GLU A 854 13.14 49.02 25.09
CA GLU A 854 12.36 48.64 26.29
C GLU A 854 11.01 49.36 26.40
N ASP A 855 10.86 50.47 25.68
CA ASP A 855 9.64 51.28 25.61
C ASP A 855 8.52 50.63 24.77
N VAL A 856 8.86 49.61 23.97
CA VAL A 856 7.89 48.87 23.14
C VAL A 856 7.39 47.64 23.89
N ASP A 857 6.08 47.58 24.09
CA ASP A 857 5.40 46.45 24.73
C ASP A 857 5.70 45.10 24.05
N ASP A 858 6.00 44.09 24.87
CA ASP A 858 6.38 42.75 24.44
C ASP A 858 5.28 42.10 23.57
N SER A 859 4.00 42.36 23.85
CA SER A 859 2.89 41.83 23.04
C SER A 859 2.95 42.37 21.61
N ARG A 860 3.31 43.64 21.45
CA ARG A 860 3.49 44.26 20.13
C ARG A 860 4.70 43.69 19.39
N LYS A 861 5.81 43.41 20.09
CA LYS A 861 6.99 42.74 19.49
C LYS A 861 6.65 41.32 19.02
N LYS A 862 5.96 40.55 19.86
CA LYS A 862 5.44 39.21 19.50
C LYS A 862 4.48 39.26 18.31
N GLY A 863 3.59 40.25 18.25
CA GLY A 863 2.70 40.45 17.10
C GLY A 863 3.45 40.67 15.78
N LYS A 864 4.54 41.46 15.80
CA LYS A 864 5.41 41.64 14.61
C LYS A 864 6.15 40.35 14.24
N LEU A 865 6.73 39.66 15.21
CA LEU A 865 7.43 38.39 14.98
C LEU A 865 6.48 37.33 14.37
N PHE A 866 5.23 37.27 14.83
CA PHE A 866 4.22 36.39 14.25
C PHE A 866 3.92 36.73 12.79
N GLN A 867 3.86 38.01 12.42
CA GLN A 867 3.68 38.43 11.02
C GLN A 867 4.87 38.03 10.14
N LEU A 868 6.11 38.13 10.66
CA LEU A 868 7.30 37.64 9.95
C LEU A 868 7.27 36.11 9.79
N ALA A 869 6.84 35.37 10.82
CA ALA A 869 6.66 33.92 10.71
C ALA A 869 5.60 33.58 9.64
N GLN A 870 4.50 34.34 9.54
CA GLN A 870 3.52 34.16 8.45
C GLN A 870 4.09 34.50 7.07
N TYR A 871 5.02 35.46 6.98
CA TYR A 871 5.71 35.75 5.73
C TYR A 871 6.58 34.56 5.28
N GLU A 872 7.40 34.00 6.18
CA GLU A 872 8.20 32.79 5.90
C GLU A 872 7.30 31.61 5.54
N ARG A 873 6.15 31.48 6.24
CA ARG A 873 5.13 30.49 5.91
C ARG A 873 4.58 30.65 4.49
N GLY A 874 4.33 31.89 4.07
CA GLY A 874 3.92 32.21 2.70
C GLY A 874 4.99 31.86 1.66
N CYS A 875 6.26 32.07 1.99
CA CYS A 875 7.39 31.79 1.09
C CYS A 875 7.53 30.30 0.76
N TRP A 876 7.52 29.40 1.76
CA TRP A 876 7.60 27.97 1.46
C TRP A 876 6.33 27.43 0.78
N ASN A 877 5.14 27.98 1.10
CA ASN A 877 3.91 27.64 0.38
C ASN A 877 3.94 28.09 -1.09
N HIS A 878 4.67 29.16 -1.42
CA HIS A 878 4.87 29.61 -2.79
C HIS A 878 5.95 28.82 -3.55
N ALA A 879 6.99 28.35 -2.85
CA ALA A 879 8.06 27.55 -3.43
C ALA A 879 7.63 26.10 -3.72
N LEU A 880 6.75 25.51 -2.91
CA LEU A 880 6.29 24.13 -3.06
C LEU A 880 5.72 23.79 -4.45
N PRO A 881 4.76 24.56 -5.02
CA PRO A 881 4.25 24.30 -6.37
C PRO A 881 5.32 24.40 -7.45
N GLN A 882 6.35 25.25 -7.26
CA GLN A 882 7.46 25.35 -8.21
C GLN A 882 8.36 24.13 -8.16
N LEU A 883 8.60 23.59 -6.96
CA LEU A 883 9.32 22.33 -6.79
C LEU A 883 8.53 21.17 -7.42
N GLU A 884 7.21 21.13 -7.23
CA GLU A 884 6.34 20.13 -7.85
C GLU A 884 6.38 20.22 -9.38
N ALA A 885 6.27 21.42 -9.94
CA ALA A 885 6.43 21.64 -11.37
C ALA A 885 7.80 21.15 -11.87
N ALA A 886 8.90 21.46 -11.15
CA ALA A 886 10.24 21.02 -11.51
C ALA A 886 10.40 19.49 -11.49
N MET A 887 9.68 18.78 -10.61
CA MET A 887 9.73 17.32 -10.50
C MET A 887 8.79 16.58 -11.46
N CYS A 888 7.75 17.24 -11.98
CA CYS A 888 6.67 16.59 -12.72
C CYS A 888 6.54 17.07 -14.17
N GLU A 889 6.73 18.37 -14.45
CA GLU A 889 6.49 18.93 -15.77
C GLU A 889 7.58 18.55 -16.77
N GLY A 890 7.17 18.10 -17.96
CA GLY A 890 8.10 17.64 -18.99
C GLY A 890 8.83 16.33 -18.67
N MET A 891 8.62 15.78 -17.46
CA MET A 891 9.08 14.45 -17.08
C MET A 891 8.20 13.39 -17.69
N LYS A 892 8.76 12.20 -17.89
CA LYS A 892 7.97 11.12 -18.49
C LYS A 892 7.10 10.46 -17.40
N PRO A 893 5.82 10.08 -17.67
CA PRO A 893 4.80 9.62 -16.71
C PRO A 893 5.25 8.94 -15.41
N GLU A 894 5.95 7.80 -15.43
CA GLU A 894 6.52 7.15 -14.23
C GLU A 894 7.36 8.07 -13.33
N GLU A 895 8.23 8.91 -13.93
CA GLU A 895 9.07 9.88 -13.21
C GLU A 895 8.19 10.99 -12.60
N ALA A 896 7.16 11.42 -13.33
CA ALA A 896 6.19 12.40 -12.84
C ALA A 896 5.29 11.83 -11.73
N MET A 897 4.89 10.56 -11.79
CA MET A 897 4.14 9.88 -10.72
C MET A 897 5.00 9.73 -9.46
N LEU A 898 6.26 9.30 -9.61
CA LEU A 898 7.22 9.25 -8.51
C LEU A 898 7.49 10.65 -7.95
N GLY A 899 7.65 11.66 -8.81
CA GLY A 899 7.84 13.06 -8.45
C GLY A 899 6.65 13.59 -7.65
N SER A 900 5.44 13.38 -8.14
CA SER A 900 4.19 13.73 -7.45
C SER A 900 4.10 13.03 -6.09
N ARG A 901 4.45 11.73 -6.02
CA ARG A 901 4.43 11.00 -4.75
C ARG A 901 5.44 11.57 -3.74
N ARG A 902 6.68 11.84 -4.16
CA ARG A 902 7.71 12.50 -3.33
C ARG A 902 7.22 13.86 -2.85
N MET A 903 6.60 14.65 -3.72
CA MET A 903 6.05 15.96 -3.36
C MET A 903 4.94 15.90 -2.33
N ARG A 904 4.07 14.87 -2.38
CA ARG A 904 3.11 14.63 -1.31
C ARG A 904 3.79 14.40 0.05
N ILE A 905 4.93 13.71 0.08
CA ILE A 905 5.70 13.47 1.31
C ILE A 905 6.46 14.72 1.78
N VAL A 906 7.02 15.52 0.85
CA VAL A 906 7.60 16.83 1.16
C VAL A 906 6.55 17.75 1.77
N ARG A 907 5.35 17.81 1.18
CA ARG A 907 4.21 18.56 1.73
C ARG A 907 3.83 18.05 3.12
N TYR A 908 3.79 16.73 3.30
CA TYR A 908 3.53 16.12 4.59
C TYR A 908 4.54 16.55 5.66
N PHE A 909 5.84 16.53 5.34
CA PHE A 909 6.89 17.03 6.24
C PHE A 909 6.68 18.51 6.60
N CYS A 910 6.34 19.35 5.63
CA CYS A 910 6.04 20.76 5.87
C CYS A 910 4.85 20.94 6.82
N ASP A 911 3.77 20.19 6.60
CA ASP A 911 2.57 20.23 7.45
C ASP A 911 2.86 19.76 8.88
N VAL A 912 3.67 18.70 9.06
CA VAL A 912 4.13 18.24 10.39
C VAL A 912 4.95 19.32 11.09
N THR A 913 5.87 19.95 10.37
CA THR A 913 6.74 20.98 10.95
C THR A 913 5.95 22.25 11.31
N ASP A 914 4.96 22.62 10.49
CA ASP A 914 4.03 23.74 10.75
C ASP A 914 3.12 23.46 11.97
N ILE A 915 2.57 22.25 12.12
CA ILE A 915 1.73 21.93 13.29
C ILE A 915 2.52 21.98 14.60
N TYR A 916 3.79 21.53 14.62
CA TYR A 916 4.65 21.70 15.79
C TYR A 916 4.74 23.18 16.19
N GLY A 917 5.04 24.05 15.23
CA GLY A 917 5.10 25.49 15.46
C GLY A 917 3.79 26.08 15.98
N GLN A 918 2.66 25.68 15.41
CA GLN A 918 1.33 26.11 15.87
C GLN A 918 1.03 25.66 17.31
N ILE A 919 1.44 24.45 17.69
CA ILE A 919 1.32 23.95 19.07
C ILE A 919 2.17 24.80 20.01
N TYR A 920 3.42 25.10 19.67
CA TYR A 920 4.31 25.95 20.47
C TYR A 920 3.74 27.35 20.71
N VAL A 921 3.13 27.96 19.69
CA VAL A 921 2.47 29.27 19.84
C VAL A 921 1.29 29.22 20.81
N LEU A 922 0.55 28.11 20.84
CA LEU A 922 -0.59 27.92 21.75
C LEU A 922 -0.16 27.60 23.19
N ARG A 923 0.92 26.81 23.34
CA ARG A 923 1.45 26.35 24.63
C ARG A 923 2.92 26.00 24.48
N ASP A 924 3.77 26.56 25.33
CA ASP A 924 5.15 26.06 25.45
C ASP A 924 5.12 24.63 25.99
N ILE A 925 5.71 23.71 25.21
CA ILE A 925 5.75 22.28 25.50
C ILE A 925 7.12 21.81 26.00
N SER A 926 8.06 22.75 26.20
CA SER A 926 9.43 22.47 26.63
C SER A 926 9.61 22.29 28.12
N ALA A 927 10.60 21.47 28.50
CA ALA A 927 10.98 21.27 29.89
C ALA A 927 11.73 22.52 30.40
N PRO A 928 11.42 23.01 31.61
CA PRO A 928 12.18 24.11 32.22
C PRO A 928 13.58 23.63 32.65
N ILE A 929 14.60 24.49 32.46
CA ILE A 929 15.97 24.19 32.90
C ILE A 929 16.08 24.42 34.42
N GLU A 930 16.30 23.36 35.20
CA GLU A 930 16.76 23.48 36.58
C GLU A 930 18.29 23.32 36.61
N ALA A 931 19.00 24.42 36.86
CA ALA A 931 20.45 24.42 36.94
C ALA A 931 20.97 23.51 38.07
N GLY A 932 21.70 22.45 37.68
CA GLY A 932 22.72 21.84 38.53
C GLY A 932 22.45 20.41 39.02
N MET A 933 22.90 19.43 38.25
CA MET A 933 23.68 18.33 38.84
C MET A 933 25.04 18.29 38.16
N ARG A 934 26.06 18.72 38.90
CA ARG A 934 27.46 18.48 38.53
C ARG A 934 27.62 16.98 38.28
N VAL A 935 28.21 16.61 37.15
CA VAL A 935 28.89 15.31 37.00
C VAL A 935 29.78 15.19 38.23
N LYS A 936 29.49 14.23 39.11
CA LYS A 936 30.37 13.99 40.26
C LYS A 936 31.70 13.52 39.69
N ASN A 937 32.73 14.31 39.94
CA ASN A 937 34.14 13.99 39.70
C ASN A 937 34.49 12.53 40.04
#